data_AF-A0A0P7B036-F1
#
_entry.id   AF-A0A0P7B036-F1
#
_cell.length_a   1.000
_cell.length_b   1.000
_cell.length_c   1.000
_cell.angle_alpha   90.00
_cell.angle_beta   90.00
_cell.angle_gamma   90.00
#
_symmetry.space_group_name_H-M   'P 1'
#
loop_
_entity.id
_entity.type
_entity.pdbx_description
1 polymer ?
#
loop_
_entity_poly.entity_id
_entity_poly.type
_entity_poly.pdbx_seq_one_letter_code
_entity_poly.pdbx_strand_id
1 'polypeptide(L)'
;MRTHRALAALHLVVSGVLGHSGPVAKLSAGTVHGGKCPNSGTKLFQGIPYAQPPVGKLRFMPPKPLDGPFEGGSFDATKAPPTCVHLYLDVYVPSNATSDSALPVKVWAYGGGNEAGALSYPLYNACNLAQDAIVVAFNYRLGPLGFLGLKSAGIKGNMAIQDYLAALQWVKANIGAFGGDVSAVVLFGQSAGGDDTFTVSTLPQAKSLISAAILESGGGQTLTSRSLAQYCGASYAETLKCGVHDLSCLQSKSVKDLIEALLETPALLDPSLNGNELAELYSFNLPNITNLNSAILDGEIIKEEPLKVGSQVPIIAGSTSLDSSLFVLPVFLQSGQSITESNYTTFLARWGSLGPVIEKQYPLSLFNTSGSTEEAVIAAITHLATASSYSCQTYRGLRAADAVDTPAYAYRFNHTPSFPWLWIDGAAFPGKYGEYFGATHTAELPFVFANLDNQPWGNGTFNATSAERAISRTLVEAWTAMAAKGSPSTRNQPWPRFDECAVKGLYVEDDCKVEAIDFSECQFWDAIWVELGGFDVPWPSKTECASNSTYSASPTKIPGAASGTAESSPSATQMTAGAGRAIGGIGMLNNTSSISKPAAMSAATVFPASFVQPWRELLESHRDQQRDDLPNQHVDDIDSLITTSVPTALYVGTGHSIYTRALLPAILTARHSVQLITCYWAPSPSLDSIRATILQLALTRAQASSGPPLRITIGFSSRGLFQKLFHTPSRDGHVYPPSQWPELGLPDEDVLAKARIELTVKSVFFTPFSVMHPKFVIVDGARAWVPSCNVSWERWFEGCVEVQGDIVNKLLAFYDRVWGSGKDSHLIPDLEETDNPTRNPPENGTHPLQSSTSDSPIHNTGDSSATQSITLNTKEPVPTIFLPSSHHRNPKFAFFPFLSHTNPPMTPLNAALLTLFANAQHQITILTPNVTSWPVVEALLDALARGVDVQIRTSKGMMLIEQLVTAGTTTSWCLRRFVQKYKALTQKTRPSDPESQPIQPGNLEILYYKQLDARRDMDDEPVVSHFKMTLVDEEYLILGSGNMDRASWWTSQELGLLFYMPGFQGQRLWQGVLVKRTEVYFRSADERS
;
A
#
# COMPACT_ATOMS: atom_id res chain seq x y z
N MET A 1 -52.56 51.45 44.91
CA MET A 1 -51.10 51.27 44.79
C MET A 1 -50.67 50.13 45.71
N ARG A 2 -49.79 49.23 45.22
CA ARG A 2 -48.87 48.35 46.01
C ARG A 2 -49.59 47.25 46.84
N THR A 3 -49.14 46.02 47.04
CA THR A 3 -47.87 45.29 46.87
C THR A 3 -48.18 43.80 47.12
N HIS A 4 -47.39 42.89 46.52
CA HIS A 4 -47.19 41.44 46.80
C HIS A 4 -47.45 40.53 45.59
N ARG A 5 -46.36 40.08 44.94
CA ARG A 5 -46.16 38.75 44.33
C ARG A 5 -44.71 38.63 43.82
N ALA A 6 -43.79 38.21 44.70
CA ALA A 6 -42.43 37.74 44.39
C ALA A 6 -41.83 37.08 45.65
N LEU A 7 -41.74 35.75 45.71
CA LEU A 7 -40.91 34.96 46.64
C LEU A 7 -41.08 33.45 46.37
N ALA A 8 -40.29 32.92 45.42
CA ALA A 8 -40.02 31.48 45.26
C ALA A 8 -38.79 31.26 44.36
N ALA A 9 -37.71 32.00 44.63
CA ALA A 9 -36.44 31.88 43.91
C ALA A 9 -35.29 32.01 44.93
N LEU A 10 -35.08 30.98 45.75
CA LEU A 10 -33.83 30.82 46.51
C LEU A 10 -33.75 29.41 47.12
N HIS A 11 -33.37 28.40 46.32
CA HIS A 11 -32.62 27.21 46.78
C HIS A 11 -32.04 26.47 45.56
N LEU A 12 -31.40 27.23 44.68
CA LEU A 12 -30.28 26.78 43.87
C LEU A 12 -29.04 27.51 44.38
N VAL A 13 -27.91 26.80 44.47
CA VAL A 13 -26.58 27.24 44.93
C VAL A 13 -26.36 27.18 46.46
N VAL A 14 -26.05 25.98 46.99
CA VAL A 14 -24.79 25.61 47.67
C VAL A 14 -24.82 24.09 47.91
N SER A 15 -24.33 23.34 46.94
CA SER A 15 -23.65 22.05 47.10
C SER A 15 -22.80 21.85 45.84
N GLY A 16 -21.84 22.75 45.68
CA GLY A 16 -20.77 22.60 44.71
C GLY A 16 -19.64 21.78 45.32
N VAL A 17 -19.07 20.90 44.49
CA VAL A 17 -17.69 20.38 44.57
C VAL A 17 -17.36 19.48 45.76
N LEU A 18 -17.68 18.19 45.62
CA LEU A 18 -16.79 17.11 46.04
C LEU A 18 -16.66 16.12 44.87
N GLY A 19 -16.14 16.61 43.74
CA GLY A 19 -15.61 15.73 42.71
C GLY A 19 -14.35 15.07 43.26
N HIS A 20 -14.37 13.75 43.45
CA HIS A 20 -13.13 13.01 43.69
C HIS A 20 -12.24 13.17 42.45
N SER A 21 -11.32 14.13 42.47
CA SER A 21 -10.40 14.38 41.36
C SER A 21 -9.43 13.20 41.25
N GLY A 22 -9.61 12.36 40.23
CA GLY A 22 -8.64 11.35 39.83
C GLY A 22 -7.27 11.97 39.52
N PRO A 23 -6.19 11.17 39.45
CA PRO A 23 -4.87 11.69 39.09
C PRO A 23 -4.88 12.36 37.72
N VAL A 24 -4.07 13.41 37.58
CA VAL A 24 -3.99 14.22 36.35
C VAL A 24 -2.52 14.44 36.01
N ALA A 25 -2.18 14.32 34.73
CA ALA A 25 -0.88 14.70 34.17
C ALA A 25 -1.07 15.73 33.05
N LYS A 26 -0.18 16.72 32.96
CA LYS A 26 -0.24 17.78 31.94
C LYS A 26 0.85 17.55 30.89
N LEU A 27 0.44 17.20 29.69
CA LEU A 27 1.32 17.00 28.54
C LEU A 27 1.24 18.19 27.59
N SER A 28 2.20 18.29 26.66
CA SER A 28 2.14 19.28 25.57
C SER A 28 0.92 19.08 24.68
N ALA A 29 0.51 17.82 24.49
CA ALA A 29 -0.70 17.46 23.74
C ALA A 29 -2.00 17.72 24.52
N GLY A 30 -1.96 17.97 25.82
CA GLY A 30 -3.17 18.22 26.62
C GLY A 30 -3.14 17.55 28.00
N THR A 31 -4.26 17.64 28.70
CA THR A 31 -4.40 17.11 30.07
C THR A 31 -4.89 15.65 30.05
N VAL A 32 -4.14 14.74 30.67
CA VAL A 32 -4.50 13.32 30.77
C VAL A 32 -5.11 13.04 32.14
N HIS A 33 -6.31 12.48 32.16
CA HIS A 33 -7.04 12.13 33.38
C HIS A 33 -6.96 10.62 33.62
N GLY A 34 -6.37 10.21 34.74
CA GLY A 34 -6.19 8.81 35.11
C GLY A 34 -7.10 8.35 36.24
N GLY A 35 -7.03 7.05 36.51
CA GLY A 35 -7.67 6.37 37.64
C GLY A 35 -6.66 5.90 38.70
N LYS A 36 -7.10 5.01 39.59
CA LYS A 36 -6.25 4.37 40.59
C LYS A 36 -6.43 2.86 40.54
N CYS A 37 -5.34 2.13 40.70
CA CYS A 37 -5.36 0.69 40.92
C CYS A 37 -6.12 0.38 42.23
N PRO A 38 -7.09 -0.55 42.24
CA PRO A 38 -7.95 -0.80 43.40
C PRO A 38 -7.21 -1.18 44.70
N ASN A 39 -6.14 -1.97 44.61
CA ASN A 39 -5.48 -2.55 45.79
C ASN A 39 -4.19 -1.81 46.20
N SER A 40 -3.41 -1.32 45.25
CA SER A 40 -2.13 -0.65 45.53
C SER A 40 -2.25 0.87 45.68
N GLY A 41 -3.35 1.47 45.21
CA GLY A 41 -3.50 2.93 45.14
C GLY A 41 -2.59 3.62 44.12
N THR A 42 -1.79 2.85 43.36
CA THR A 42 -1.00 3.31 42.21
C THR A 42 -1.87 4.10 41.26
N LYS A 43 -1.39 5.25 40.79
CA LYS A 43 -2.08 6.07 39.79
C LYS A 43 -1.91 5.41 38.44
N LEU A 44 -3.00 5.29 37.70
CA LEU A 44 -3.05 4.55 36.43
C LEU A 44 -3.61 5.46 35.34
N PHE A 45 -2.88 5.57 34.24
CA PHE A 45 -3.31 6.26 33.03
C PHE A 45 -3.25 5.28 31.87
N GLN A 46 -4.41 4.88 31.34
CA GLN A 46 -4.52 3.83 30.34
C GLN A 46 -4.78 4.36 28.93
N GLY A 47 -4.29 3.64 27.93
CA GLY A 47 -4.67 3.84 26.54
C GLY A 47 -4.24 5.19 25.96
N ILE A 48 -3.15 5.79 26.45
CA ILE A 48 -2.66 7.07 25.92
C ILE A 48 -2.05 6.81 24.54
N PRO A 49 -2.50 7.49 23.46
CA PRO A 49 -1.91 7.28 22.15
C PRO A 49 -0.51 7.89 22.10
N TYR A 50 0.47 7.14 21.59
CA TYR A 50 1.82 7.65 21.35
C TYR A 50 2.11 7.90 19.87
N ALA A 51 1.28 7.37 18.97
CA ALA A 51 1.33 7.57 17.53
C ALA A 51 -0.07 7.50 16.90
N GLN A 52 -0.19 7.92 15.63
CA GLN A 52 -1.42 7.76 14.86
C GLN A 52 -1.76 6.28 14.68
N PRO A 53 -3.06 5.91 14.64
CA PRO A 53 -3.50 4.57 14.28
C PRO A 53 -2.92 4.11 12.92
N PRO A 54 -2.15 3.01 12.86
CA PRO A 54 -1.50 2.52 11.63
C PRO A 54 -2.47 1.71 10.76
N VAL A 55 -3.60 2.33 10.41
CA VAL A 55 -4.71 1.72 9.66
C VAL A 55 -4.90 2.39 8.29
N GLY A 56 -5.64 1.74 7.39
CA GLY A 56 -5.85 2.23 6.03
C GLY A 56 -4.53 2.48 5.30
N LYS A 57 -4.32 3.71 4.80
CA LYS A 57 -3.07 4.10 4.12
C LYS A 57 -1.82 4.08 5.03
N LEU A 58 -1.99 4.03 6.35
CA LEU A 58 -0.88 3.90 7.30
C LEU A 58 -0.56 2.43 7.64
N ARG A 59 -1.36 1.47 7.17
CA ARG A 59 -1.07 0.05 7.33
C ARG A 59 0.23 -0.29 6.61
N PHE A 60 1.09 -1.06 7.28
CA PHE A 60 2.46 -1.40 6.86
C PHE A 60 3.45 -0.23 6.74
N MET A 61 3.06 0.99 7.11
CA MET A 61 3.93 2.17 7.03
C MET A 61 4.59 2.47 8.38
N PRO A 62 5.71 3.21 8.42
CA PRO A 62 6.28 3.76 9.65
C PRO A 62 5.21 4.46 10.54
N PRO A 63 5.28 4.34 11.88
CA PRO A 63 4.36 5.04 12.77
C PRO A 63 4.49 6.55 12.59
N LYS A 64 3.34 7.23 12.57
CA LYS A 64 3.31 8.69 12.46
C LYS A 64 3.05 9.34 13.82
N PRO A 65 3.71 10.46 14.15
CA PRO A 65 3.37 11.26 15.33
C PRO A 65 1.90 11.71 15.30
N LEU A 66 1.31 11.94 16.46
CA LEU A 66 -0.06 12.47 16.56
C LEU A 66 -0.24 13.81 15.84
N ASP A 67 -1.40 14.00 15.21
CA ASP A 67 -1.78 15.23 14.52
C ASP A 67 -2.24 16.33 15.51
N GLY A 68 -1.31 16.84 16.31
CA GLY A 68 -1.56 17.92 17.25
C GLY A 68 -2.07 17.46 18.63
N PRO A 69 -2.66 18.38 19.42
CA PRO A 69 -3.13 18.09 20.77
C PRO A 69 -4.34 17.14 20.77
N PHE A 70 -4.63 16.53 21.92
CA PHE A 70 -5.84 15.75 22.14
C PHE A 70 -7.08 16.59 21.83
N GLU A 71 -8.09 15.95 21.25
CA GLU A 71 -9.36 16.61 20.96
C GLU A 71 -9.96 17.20 22.25
N GLY A 72 -10.34 18.48 22.22
CA GLY A 72 -10.83 19.20 23.41
C GLY A 72 -9.76 19.50 24.47
N GLY A 73 -8.46 19.26 24.18
CA GLY A 73 -7.34 19.58 25.07
C GLY A 73 -7.19 18.63 26.27
N SER A 74 -7.92 17.52 26.29
CA SER A 74 -7.85 16.52 27.37
C SER A 74 -8.07 15.10 26.86
N PHE A 75 -7.57 14.11 27.59
CA PHE A 75 -7.73 12.69 27.28
C PHE A 75 -8.18 11.91 28.52
N ASP A 76 -9.22 11.09 28.37
CA ASP A 76 -9.73 10.19 29.40
C ASP A 76 -8.95 8.88 29.39
N ALA A 77 -7.93 8.79 30.25
CA ALA A 77 -7.07 7.63 30.41
C ALA A 77 -7.54 6.72 31.58
N THR A 78 -8.85 6.64 31.83
CA THR A 78 -9.43 5.74 32.84
C THR A 78 -9.90 4.40 32.25
N LYS A 79 -9.78 4.22 30.93
CA LYS A 79 -10.29 3.06 30.21
C LYS A 79 -9.15 2.34 29.51
N ALA A 80 -9.13 1.02 29.62
CA ALA A 80 -8.22 0.19 28.87
C ALA A 80 -8.39 0.43 27.35
N PRO A 81 -7.31 0.41 26.56
CA PRO A 81 -7.40 0.55 25.12
C PRO A 81 -8.17 -0.64 24.49
N PRO A 82 -8.82 -0.44 23.33
CA PRO A 82 -9.29 -1.56 22.51
C PRO A 82 -8.13 -2.52 22.21
N THR A 83 -8.39 -3.84 22.20
CA THR A 83 -7.41 -4.85 21.82
C THR A 83 -7.07 -4.76 20.32
N CYS A 84 -5.78 -4.83 20.00
CA CYS A 84 -5.14 -4.87 18.67
C CYS A 84 -5.00 -3.54 17.86
N VAL A 85 -3.85 -3.47 17.16
CA VAL A 85 -3.33 -2.52 16.13
C VAL A 85 -3.19 -1.04 16.49
N HIS A 86 -3.71 -0.60 17.63
CA HIS A 86 -3.50 0.79 18.04
C HIS A 86 -2.25 0.98 18.90
N LEU A 87 -1.50 2.04 18.56
CA LEU A 87 -0.24 2.44 19.18
C LEU A 87 -0.50 3.26 20.46
N TYR A 88 -0.92 2.54 21.50
CA TYR A 88 -1.23 3.07 22.84
C TYR A 88 -0.22 2.62 23.89
N LEU A 89 -0.16 3.36 24.99
CA LEU A 89 0.57 2.98 26.20
C LEU A 89 -0.23 3.26 27.48
N ASP A 90 0.11 2.49 28.52
CA ASP A 90 -0.34 2.66 29.89
C ASP A 90 0.81 3.18 30.74
N VAL A 91 0.53 4.11 31.66
CA VAL A 91 1.49 4.67 32.63
C VAL A 91 1.00 4.39 34.05
N TYR A 92 1.84 3.75 34.83
CA TYR A 92 1.62 3.41 36.24
C TYR A 92 2.59 4.23 37.09
N VAL A 93 2.05 4.99 38.02
CA VAL A 93 2.81 5.95 38.83
C VAL A 93 2.59 5.65 40.31
N PRO A 94 3.66 5.60 41.13
CA PRO A 94 3.51 5.40 42.58
C PRO A 94 2.52 6.40 43.20
N SER A 95 1.74 5.92 44.17
CA SER A 95 0.61 6.66 44.73
C SER A 95 0.99 8.00 45.35
N ASN A 96 2.20 8.09 45.91
CA ASN A 96 2.78 9.27 46.55
C ASN A 96 3.61 10.17 45.60
N ALA A 97 3.86 9.74 44.36
CA ALA A 97 4.72 10.49 43.44
C ALA A 97 4.03 11.77 42.93
N THR A 98 4.83 12.80 42.72
CA THR A 98 4.46 14.09 42.13
C THR A 98 5.28 14.31 40.86
N SER A 99 4.97 15.35 40.07
CA SER A 99 5.77 15.73 38.90
C SER A 99 7.24 16.01 39.21
N ASP A 100 7.58 16.28 40.47
CA ASP A 100 8.94 16.64 40.90
C ASP A 100 9.72 15.45 41.49
N SER A 101 9.14 14.24 41.48
CA SER A 101 9.73 13.07 42.17
C SER A 101 11.00 12.51 41.51
N ALA A 102 11.20 12.75 40.21
CA ALA A 102 12.36 12.27 39.43
C ALA A 102 12.67 10.77 39.65
N LEU A 103 11.65 9.92 39.50
CA LEU A 103 11.74 8.48 39.72
C LEU A 103 12.32 7.75 38.50
N PRO A 104 13.05 6.64 38.69
CA PRO A 104 13.43 5.74 37.60
C PRO A 104 12.19 5.26 36.82
N VAL A 105 12.38 4.97 35.52
CA VAL A 105 11.31 4.57 34.61
C VAL A 105 11.61 3.18 34.04
N LYS A 106 10.66 2.25 34.19
CA LYS A 106 10.67 0.90 33.61
C LYS A 106 9.71 0.87 32.42
N VAL A 107 10.21 0.62 31.21
CA VAL A 107 9.40 0.55 29.99
C VAL A 107 9.27 -0.91 29.55
N TRP A 108 8.07 -1.46 29.63
CA TRP A 108 7.77 -2.86 29.35
C TRP A 108 7.39 -3.08 27.88
N ALA A 109 8.05 -4.05 27.26
CA ALA A 109 7.71 -4.63 25.96
C ALA A 109 7.30 -6.09 26.14
N TYR A 110 6.03 -6.41 25.89
CA TYR A 110 5.52 -7.78 26.06
C TYR A 110 6.10 -8.75 25.03
N GLY A 111 6.13 -10.04 25.39
CA GLY A 111 6.40 -11.15 24.47
C GLY A 111 5.13 -11.70 23.81
N GLY A 112 5.27 -12.88 23.19
CA GLY A 112 4.20 -13.57 22.47
C GLY A 112 4.55 -13.92 21.03
N GLY A 113 5.83 -14.26 20.78
CA GLY A 113 6.32 -14.63 19.44
C GLY A 113 6.16 -13.54 18.38
N ASN A 114 5.93 -12.28 18.81
CA ASN A 114 5.53 -11.18 17.93
C ASN A 114 4.26 -11.45 17.12
N GLU A 115 3.40 -12.36 17.57
CA GLU A 115 2.11 -12.71 16.95
C GLU A 115 0.93 -12.48 17.88
N ALA A 116 1.18 -12.53 19.19
CA ALA A 116 0.20 -12.31 20.24
C ALA A 116 0.77 -11.40 21.34
N GLY A 117 -0.13 -10.90 22.19
CA GLY A 117 0.21 -10.00 23.30
C GLY A 117 -0.57 -8.70 23.25
N ALA A 118 -0.93 -8.18 24.42
CA ALA A 118 -1.59 -6.89 24.57
C ALA A 118 -1.46 -6.36 25.99
N LEU A 119 -1.53 -5.05 26.17
CA LEU A 119 -1.57 -4.41 27.50
C LEU A 119 -2.74 -4.86 28.38
N SER A 120 -3.81 -5.37 27.77
CA SER A 120 -4.96 -5.90 28.49
C SER A 120 -4.70 -7.25 29.16
N TYR A 121 -3.57 -7.91 28.88
CA TYR A 121 -3.24 -9.19 29.48
C TYR A 121 -2.95 -8.97 30.97
N PRO A 122 -3.67 -9.65 31.88
CA PRO A 122 -3.51 -9.40 33.30
C PRO A 122 -2.09 -9.67 33.84
N LEU A 123 -1.31 -10.51 33.15
CA LEU A 123 0.11 -10.76 33.42
C LEU A 123 0.97 -9.50 33.44
N TYR A 124 0.65 -8.54 32.58
CA TYR A 124 1.42 -7.31 32.42
C TYR A 124 0.86 -6.16 33.25
N ASN A 125 -0.09 -6.43 34.15
CA ASN A 125 -0.61 -5.41 35.05
C ASN A 125 0.49 -4.94 36.02
N ALA A 126 0.92 -3.69 35.88
CA ALA A 126 1.99 -3.10 36.65
C ALA A 126 1.52 -2.35 37.92
N CYS A 127 0.28 -2.53 38.36
CA CYS A 127 -0.24 -1.90 39.59
C CYS A 127 0.61 -2.23 40.83
N ASN A 128 1.17 -3.43 40.90
CA ASN A 128 2.02 -3.88 42.01
C ASN A 128 3.52 -3.61 41.76
N LEU A 129 3.95 -3.46 40.50
CA LEU A 129 5.32 -3.13 40.13
C LEU A 129 5.66 -1.65 40.35
N ALA A 130 4.71 -0.75 40.08
CA ALA A 130 4.91 0.69 40.15
C ALA A 130 4.83 1.22 41.59
N GLN A 131 5.73 0.76 42.46
CA GLN A 131 5.86 1.20 43.86
C GLN A 131 7.13 2.04 44.08
N ASP A 132 8.22 1.68 43.42
CA ASP A 132 9.55 2.30 43.55
C ASP A 132 10.02 3.04 42.28
N ALA A 133 9.27 2.88 41.18
CA ALA A 133 9.54 3.42 39.87
C ALA A 133 8.24 3.72 39.13
N ILE A 134 8.31 4.55 38.09
CA ILE A 134 7.23 4.66 37.11
C ILE A 134 7.35 3.50 36.13
N VAL A 135 6.22 2.88 35.79
CA VAL A 135 6.17 1.83 34.77
C VAL A 135 5.36 2.31 33.58
N VAL A 136 5.90 2.14 32.38
CA VAL A 136 5.22 2.38 31.11
C VAL A 136 5.12 1.06 30.38
N ALA A 137 3.95 0.68 29.89
CA ALA A 137 3.78 -0.49 29.04
C ALA A 137 3.12 -0.05 27.73
N PHE A 138 3.61 -0.49 26.57
CA PHE A 138 3.12 -0.04 25.27
C PHE A 138 2.74 -1.21 24.35
N ASN A 139 1.76 -0.97 23.47
CA ASN A 139 1.45 -1.86 22.34
C ASN A 139 2.36 -1.55 21.16
N TYR A 140 2.78 -2.57 20.42
CA TYR A 140 3.46 -2.44 19.13
C TYR A 140 2.79 -3.36 18.10
N ARG A 141 3.02 -3.14 16.81
CA ARG A 141 2.41 -3.99 15.76
C ARG A 141 3.02 -5.39 15.74
N LEU A 142 2.17 -6.39 15.53
CA LEU A 142 2.50 -7.81 15.51
C LEU A 142 2.42 -8.39 14.09
N GLY A 143 3.02 -9.55 13.90
CA GLY A 143 3.00 -10.34 12.67
C GLY A 143 3.34 -9.52 11.43
N PRO A 144 2.70 -9.80 10.28
CA PRO A 144 2.95 -9.07 9.05
C PRO A 144 2.70 -7.56 9.17
N LEU A 145 1.84 -7.10 10.09
CA LEU A 145 1.62 -5.66 10.29
C LEU A 145 2.85 -4.96 10.87
N GLY A 146 3.65 -5.66 11.68
CA GLY A 146 4.86 -5.16 12.34
C GLY A 146 6.15 -5.47 11.58
N PHE A 147 6.21 -6.58 10.85
CA PHE A 147 7.49 -7.13 10.39
C PHE A 147 7.56 -7.45 8.90
N LEU A 148 6.47 -7.30 8.12
CA LEU A 148 6.48 -7.55 6.67
C LEU A 148 7.52 -6.67 5.96
N GLY A 149 8.46 -7.30 5.26
CA GLY A 149 9.38 -6.62 4.35
C GLY A 149 9.02 -6.89 2.89
N LEU A 150 8.61 -5.86 2.14
CA LEU A 150 8.33 -5.95 0.71
C LEU A 150 8.61 -4.61 0.01
N LYS A 151 9.89 -4.37 -0.27
CA LYS A 151 10.42 -3.12 -0.82
C LYS A 151 9.82 -2.80 -2.19
N SER A 152 9.49 -3.82 -2.99
CA SER A 152 8.81 -3.67 -4.28
C SER A 152 7.45 -2.97 -4.18
N ALA A 153 6.74 -3.16 -3.06
CA ALA A 153 5.50 -2.45 -2.72
C ALA A 153 5.75 -1.21 -1.84
N GLY A 154 7.00 -0.82 -1.60
CA GLY A 154 7.35 0.28 -0.71
C GLY A 154 7.28 -0.04 0.80
N ILE A 155 7.07 -1.31 1.17
CA ILE A 155 7.04 -1.76 2.57
C ILE A 155 8.46 -2.11 3.00
N LYS A 156 9.03 -1.33 3.91
CA LYS A 156 10.45 -1.46 4.29
C LYS A 156 10.73 -2.59 5.29
N GLY A 157 9.73 -2.97 6.10
CA GLY A 157 9.90 -3.84 7.27
C GLY A 157 10.17 -3.06 8.56
N ASN A 158 10.29 -3.79 9.67
CA ASN A 158 10.61 -3.25 11.00
C ASN A 158 9.67 -2.12 11.47
N MET A 159 8.40 -2.19 11.11
CA MET A 159 7.39 -1.27 11.61
C MET A 159 7.23 -1.38 13.12
N ALA A 160 7.30 -2.59 13.68
CA ALA A 160 7.28 -2.84 15.12
C ALA A 160 8.48 -2.19 15.83
N ILE A 161 9.70 -2.36 15.32
CA ILE A 161 10.89 -1.68 15.88
C ILE A 161 10.74 -0.16 15.84
N GLN A 162 10.09 0.39 14.81
CA GLN A 162 9.77 1.81 14.77
C GLN A 162 8.70 2.20 15.80
N ASP A 163 7.76 1.32 16.11
CA ASP A 163 6.77 1.52 17.17
C ASP A 163 7.46 1.59 18.54
N TYR A 164 8.45 0.73 18.82
CA TYR A 164 9.30 0.83 20.02
C TYR A 164 9.99 2.20 20.10
N LEU A 165 10.62 2.64 19.01
CA LEU A 165 11.28 3.94 18.96
C LEU A 165 10.31 5.09 19.20
N ALA A 166 9.11 5.04 18.63
CA ALA A 166 8.08 6.05 18.82
C ALA A 166 7.56 6.07 20.28
N ALA A 167 7.35 4.91 20.90
CA ALA A 167 6.97 4.81 22.30
C ALA A 167 8.07 5.38 23.22
N LEU A 168 9.33 5.06 22.98
CA LEU A 168 10.46 5.60 23.77
C LEU A 168 10.63 7.10 23.56
N GLN A 169 10.44 7.61 22.34
CA GLN A 169 10.42 9.05 22.08
C GLN A 169 9.29 9.74 22.85
N TRP A 170 8.11 9.10 22.92
CA TRP A 170 7.01 9.59 23.75
C TRP A 170 7.39 9.62 25.22
N VAL A 171 8.02 8.56 25.75
CA VAL A 171 8.51 8.50 27.14
C VAL A 171 9.47 9.65 27.41
N LYS A 172 10.47 9.85 26.54
CA LYS A 172 11.45 10.95 26.66
C LYS A 172 10.80 12.33 26.68
N ALA A 173 9.74 12.52 25.90
CA ALA A 173 9.06 13.81 25.81
C ALA A 173 8.09 14.08 26.97
N ASN A 174 7.51 13.03 27.58
CA ASN A 174 6.31 13.19 28.42
C ASN A 174 6.45 12.65 29.84
N ILE A 175 7.35 11.70 30.12
CA ILE A 175 7.33 10.98 31.40
C ILE A 175 7.65 11.86 32.61
N GLY A 176 8.36 12.98 32.40
CA GLY A 176 8.60 14.00 33.43
C GLY A 176 7.30 14.58 34.02
N ALA A 177 6.23 14.70 33.22
CA ALA A 177 4.93 15.17 33.71
C ALA A 177 4.28 14.21 34.72
N PHE A 178 4.70 12.95 34.72
CA PHE A 178 4.26 11.91 35.65
C PHE A 178 5.20 11.75 36.85
N GLY A 179 6.32 12.50 36.90
CA GLY A 179 7.34 12.41 37.94
C GLY A 179 8.53 11.52 37.58
N GLY A 180 8.68 11.12 36.32
CA GLY A 180 9.75 10.24 35.87
C GLY A 180 11.03 11.00 35.50
N ASP A 181 12.17 10.41 35.78
CA ASP A 181 13.48 10.87 35.32
C ASP A 181 13.73 10.36 33.90
N VAL A 182 13.72 11.29 32.94
CA VAL A 182 13.97 11.00 31.51
C VAL A 182 15.37 10.46 31.23
N SER A 183 16.31 10.56 32.16
CA SER A 183 17.68 10.05 32.05
C SER A 183 17.87 8.65 32.65
N ALA A 184 16.89 8.15 33.42
CA ALA A 184 16.92 6.86 34.09
C ALA A 184 15.81 5.93 33.57
N VAL A 185 15.89 5.58 32.29
CA VAL A 185 14.87 4.79 31.57
C VAL A 185 15.45 3.42 31.18
N VAL A 186 14.92 2.35 31.76
CA VAL A 186 15.22 0.98 31.32
C VAL A 186 14.13 0.46 30.39
N LEU A 187 14.50 -0.06 29.23
CA LEU A 187 13.60 -0.87 28.39
C LEU A 187 13.77 -2.34 28.78
N PHE A 188 12.70 -3.02 29.16
CA PHE A 188 12.74 -4.44 29.49
C PHE A 188 11.65 -5.18 28.74
N GLY A 189 11.97 -6.38 28.29
CA GLY A 189 11.03 -7.22 27.55
C GLY A 189 11.35 -8.69 27.70
N GLN A 190 10.32 -9.51 27.47
CA GLN A 190 10.40 -10.96 27.60
C GLN A 190 10.11 -11.65 26.27
N SER A 191 10.75 -12.78 26.00
CA SER A 191 10.59 -13.55 24.75
C SER A 191 10.90 -12.67 23.53
N ALA A 192 10.01 -12.65 22.53
CA ALA A 192 10.10 -11.74 21.38
C ALA A 192 10.27 -10.25 21.78
N GLY A 193 9.68 -9.82 22.90
CA GLY A 193 9.90 -8.47 23.43
C GLY A 193 11.33 -8.26 23.94
N GLY A 194 11.98 -9.31 24.45
CA GLY A 194 13.39 -9.33 24.79
C GLY A 194 14.30 -9.33 23.55
N ASP A 195 13.95 -10.08 22.52
CA ASP A 195 14.65 -10.07 21.22
C ASP A 195 14.64 -8.68 20.56
N ASP A 196 13.47 -8.06 20.51
CA ASP A 196 13.29 -6.71 19.96
C ASP A 196 13.97 -5.67 20.86
N THR A 197 13.96 -5.85 22.18
CA THR A 197 14.67 -4.97 23.13
C THR A 197 16.18 -5.03 22.90
N PHE A 198 16.76 -6.20 22.66
CA PHE A 198 18.18 -6.34 22.30
C PHE A 198 18.46 -5.61 20.99
N THR A 199 17.62 -5.84 19.97
CA THR A 199 17.72 -5.15 18.67
C THR A 199 17.72 -3.63 18.85
N VAL A 200 16.75 -3.09 19.60
CA VAL A 200 16.64 -1.66 19.90
C VAL A 200 17.86 -1.15 20.66
N SER A 201 18.40 -1.91 21.61
CA SER A 201 19.57 -1.50 22.41
C SER A 201 20.84 -1.42 21.58
N THR A 202 20.93 -2.10 20.43
CA THR A 202 22.06 -1.99 19.49
C THR A 202 21.96 -0.78 18.54
N LEU A 203 20.79 -0.12 18.45
CA LEU A 203 20.59 0.98 17.51
C LEU A 203 21.42 2.23 17.89
N PRO A 204 21.84 3.05 16.91
CA PRO A 204 22.61 4.26 17.18
C PRO A 204 21.90 5.26 18.12
N GLN A 205 20.56 5.33 18.05
CA GLN A 205 19.77 6.20 18.93
C GLN A 205 19.47 5.61 20.32
N ALA A 206 19.88 4.38 20.64
CA ALA A 206 19.53 3.75 21.92
C ALA A 206 19.95 4.61 23.13
N LYS A 207 21.20 5.10 23.16
CA LYS A 207 21.76 5.92 24.25
C LYS A 207 20.99 7.22 24.53
N SER A 208 20.25 7.75 23.55
CA SER A 208 19.46 8.98 23.76
C SER A 208 18.05 8.69 24.29
N LEU A 209 17.56 7.46 24.06
CA LEU A 209 16.21 7.03 24.41
C LEU A 209 16.14 6.23 25.72
N ILE A 210 17.17 5.43 26.02
CA ILE A 210 17.23 4.55 27.19
C ILE A 210 18.60 4.64 27.87
N SER A 211 18.65 4.38 29.18
CA SER A 211 19.88 4.27 29.97
C SER A 211 20.34 2.82 30.15
N ALA A 212 19.43 1.85 30.02
CA ALA A 212 19.71 0.43 30.17
C ALA A 212 18.67 -0.42 29.43
N ALA A 213 18.98 -1.69 29.21
CA ALA A 213 18.02 -2.69 28.71
C ALA A 213 18.02 -3.97 29.55
N ILE A 214 16.92 -4.73 29.55
CA ILE A 214 16.81 -6.02 30.23
C ILE A 214 16.12 -7.03 29.30
N LEU A 215 16.74 -8.18 29.12
CA LEU A 215 16.39 -9.22 28.16
C LEU A 215 15.99 -10.49 28.93
N GLU A 216 14.69 -10.75 29.01
CA GLU A 216 14.14 -11.88 29.76
C GLU A 216 13.78 -13.02 28.81
N SER A 217 14.52 -14.13 28.86
CA SER A 217 14.28 -15.31 28.02
C SER A 217 14.17 -14.96 26.53
N GLY A 218 15.08 -14.08 26.08
CA GLY A 218 15.19 -13.55 24.72
C GLY A 218 16.46 -12.69 24.57
N GLY A 219 16.78 -12.31 23.33
CA GLY A 219 17.97 -11.55 22.96
C GLY A 219 19.12 -12.45 22.45
N GLY A 220 19.90 -11.92 21.50
CA GLY A 220 21.06 -12.63 20.95
C GLY A 220 20.75 -13.63 19.83
N GLN A 221 19.62 -13.48 19.15
CA GLN A 221 19.28 -14.15 17.90
C GLN A 221 19.90 -13.44 16.67
N THR A 222 20.11 -14.18 15.59
CA THR A 222 20.48 -13.61 14.27
C THR A 222 19.24 -13.14 13.56
N LEU A 223 19.28 -11.93 12.98
CA LEU A 223 18.11 -11.39 12.30
C LEU A 223 17.87 -12.01 10.93
N THR A 224 16.60 -12.03 10.52
CA THR A 224 16.21 -12.45 9.18
C THR A 224 16.89 -11.57 8.13
N SER A 225 17.57 -12.20 7.18
CA SER A 225 18.25 -11.46 6.10
C SER A 225 17.26 -10.69 5.23
N ARG A 226 17.70 -9.56 4.66
CA ARG A 226 16.86 -8.78 3.74
C ARG A 226 16.29 -9.65 2.61
N SER A 227 17.11 -10.50 1.99
CA SER A 227 16.68 -11.35 0.88
C SER A 227 15.57 -12.32 1.30
N LEU A 228 15.69 -12.94 2.46
CA LEU A 228 14.68 -13.88 2.97
C LEU A 228 13.39 -13.14 3.32
N ALA A 229 13.49 -11.98 3.98
CA ALA A 229 12.32 -11.15 4.29
C ALA A 229 11.56 -10.72 3.02
N GLN A 230 12.27 -10.32 1.95
CA GLN A 230 11.64 -9.97 0.67
C GLN A 230 10.98 -11.18 0.00
N TYR A 231 11.59 -12.37 0.10
CA TYR A 231 11.01 -13.62 -0.42
C TYR A 231 9.70 -13.98 0.30
N CYS A 232 9.71 -13.96 1.64
CA CYS A 232 8.50 -14.18 2.44
C CYS A 232 7.43 -13.14 2.12
N GLY A 233 7.80 -11.86 2.03
CA GLY A 233 6.86 -10.79 1.71
C GLY A 233 6.22 -10.92 0.33
N ALA A 234 6.98 -11.38 -0.67
CA ALA A 234 6.45 -11.62 -2.02
C ALA A 234 5.47 -12.80 -2.04
N SER A 235 5.81 -13.91 -1.36
CA SER A 235 4.93 -15.08 -1.25
C SER A 235 3.64 -14.76 -0.47
N TYR A 236 3.74 -13.95 0.58
CA TYR A 236 2.60 -13.48 1.35
C TYR A 236 1.68 -12.57 0.51
N ALA A 237 2.26 -11.66 -0.29
CA ALA A 237 1.48 -10.82 -1.21
C ALA A 237 0.73 -11.66 -2.26
N GLU A 238 1.38 -12.68 -2.82
CA GLU A 238 0.77 -13.60 -3.78
C GLU A 238 -0.38 -14.41 -3.14
N THR A 239 -0.18 -14.90 -1.91
CA THR A 239 -1.21 -15.62 -1.14
C THR A 239 -2.43 -14.75 -0.88
N LEU A 240 -2.22 -13.46 -0.60
CA LEU A 240 -3.28 -12.45 -0.51
C LEU A 240 -3.91 -12.08 -1.85
N LYS A 241 -3.44 -12.62 -2.97
CA LYS A 241 -3.86 -12.28 -4.33
C LYS A 241 -3.61 -10.81 -4.65
N CYS A 242 -2.46 -10.30 -4.22
CA CYS A 242 -1.96 -8.97 -4.56
C CYS A 242 -0.68 -9.06 -5.40
N GLY A 243 -0.49 -8.09 -6.29
CA GLY A 243 0.80 -7.92 -6.95
C GLY A 243 1.89 -7.49 -5.95
N VAL A 244 3.14 -7.93 -6.16
CA VAL A 244 4.28 -7.58 -5.29
C VAL A 244 4.65 -6.10 -5.29
N HIS A 245 4.04 -5.30 -6.18
CA HIS A 245 4.16 -3.84 -6.25
C HIS A 245 2.89 -3.11 -5.78
N ASP A 246 1.83 -3.84 -5.44
CA ASP A 246 0.51 -3.28 -5.17
C ASP A 246 0.28 -3.08 -3.67
N LEU A 247 0.83 -1.99 -3.15
CA LEU A 247 0.62 -1.56 -1.77
C LEU A 247 -0.86 -1.36 -1.46
N SER A 248 -1.63 -0.84 -2.43
CA SER A 248 -3.05 -0.52 -2.22
C SER A 248 -3.87 -1.79 -1.98
N CYS A 249 -3.60 -2.85 -2.74
CA CYS A 249 -4.20 -4.16 -2.54
C CYS A 249 -3.84 -4.71 -1.17
N LEU A 250 -2.57 -4.70 -0.78
CA LEU A 250 -2.12 -5.19 0.54
C LEU A 250 -2.81 -4.43 1.68
N GLN A 251 -2.86 -3.10 1.58
CA GLN A 251 -3.51 -2.25 2.58
C GLN A 251 -5.03 -2.46 2.65
N SER A 252 -5.67 -2.90 1.56
CA SER A 252 -7.13 -3.13 1.51
C SER A 252 -7.60 -4.44 2.14
N LYS A 253 -6.71 -5.40 2.41
CA LYS A 253 -7.08 -6.73 2.91
C LYS A 253 -7.75 -6.68 4.28
N SER A 254 -8.72 -7.53 4.53
CA SER A 254 -9.31 -7.64 5.87
C SER A 254 -8.32 -8.30 6.83
N VAL A 255 -8.49 -8.09 8.13
CA VAL A 255 -7.68 -8.79 9.15
C VAL A 255 -7.77 -10.30 8.98
N LYS A 256 -8.98 -10.78 8.68
CA LYS A 256 -9.23 -12.19 8.39
C LYS A 256 -8.36 -12.68 7.22
N ASP A 257 -8.35 -11.97 6.09
CA ASP A 257 -7.53 -12.36 4.94
C ASP A 257 -6.04 -12.38 5.29
N LEU A 258 -5.57 -11.43 6.11
CA LEU A 258 -4.18 -11.38 6.58
C LEU A 258 -3.82 -12.60 7.44
N ILE A 259 -4.71 -12.98 8.37
CA ILE A 259 -4.51 -14.16 9.22
C ILE A 259 -4.56 -15.46 8.40
N GLU A 260 -5.55 -15.61 7.52
CA GLU A 260 -5.66 -16.79 6.66
C GLU A 260 -4.43 -16.91 5.74
N ALA A 261 -3.95 -15.81 5.17
CA ALA A 261 -2.75 -15.82 4.36
C ALA A 261 -1.50 -16.21 5.15
N LEU A 262 -1.38 -15.82 6.43
CA LEU A 262 -0.24 -16.19 7.27
C LEU A 262 -0.14 -17.72 7.43
N LEU A 263 -1.28 -18.39 7.54
CA LEU A 263 -1.36 -19.86 7.69
C LEU A 263 -1.15 -20.62 6.37
N GLU A 264 -1.41 -19.97 5.22
CA GLU A 264 -1.38 -20.64 3.91
C GLU A 264 -0.17 -20.25 3.04
N THR A 265 0.65 -19.28 3.47
CA THR A 265 1.76 -18.76 2.65
C THR A 265 2.83 -19.82 2.41
N PRO A 266 3.09 -20.22 1.15
CA PRO A 266 4.02 -21.30 0.84
C PRO A 266 5.44 -21.08 1.38
N ALA A 267 5.95 -19.84 1.35
CA ALA A 267 7.28 -19.54 1.89
C ALA A 267 7.38 -19.86 3.39
N LEU A 268 6.31 -19.65 4.17
CA LEU A 268 6.28 -19.92 5.60
C LEU A 268 6.09 -21.40 5.94
N LEU A 269 5.61 -22.18 4.97
CA LEU A 269 5.39 -23.62 5.08
C LEU A 269 6.54 -24.43 4.46
N ASP A 270 7.58 -23.78 3.93
CA ASP A 270 8.67 -24.46 3.24
C ASP A 270 9.51 -25.29 4.22
N PRO A 271 9.47 -26.64 4.15
CA PRO A 271 10.19 -27.49 5.09
C PRO A 271 11.71 -27.39 4.94
N SER A 272 12.21 -26.96 3.77
CA SER A 272 13.64 -26.79 3.52
C SER A 272 14.24 -25.57 4.23
N LEU A 273 13.41 -24.57 4.54
CA LEU A 273 13.81 -23.33 5.21
C LEU A 273 13.42 -23.31 6.69
N ASN A 274 12.31 -23.96 7.05
CA ASN A 274 11.80 -23.98 8.43
C ASN A 274 12.19 -25.23 9.22
N GLY A 275 13.18 -26.00 8.72
CA GLY A 275 13.77 -27.13 9.45
C GLY A 275 12.80 -28.27 9.72
N ASN A 276 11.97 -28.64 8.74
CA ASN A 276 10.99 -29.73 8.83
C ASN A 276 10.11 -29.68 10.10
N GLU A 277 9.37 -28.58 10.32
CA GLU A 277 8.39 -28.40 11.41
C GLU A 277 8.99 -28.05 12.80
N LEU A 278 10.31 -27.93 12.99
CA LEU A 278 10.90 -27.63 14.31
C LEU A 278 10.43 -26.27 14.88
N ALA A 279 10.43 -25.23 14.06
CA ALA A 279 9.97 -23.91 14.45
C ALA A 279 8.46 -23.90 14.72
N GLU A 280 7.67 -24.61 13.92
CA GLU A 280 6.21 -24.65 14.01
C GLU A 280 5.70 -25.48 15.20
N LEU A 281 6.23 -26.69 15.40
CA LEU A 281 5.72 -27.61 16.44
C LEU A 281 6.27 -27.31 17.83
N TYR A 282 7.53 -26.89 17.91
CA TYR A 282 8.25 -26.78 19.18
C TYR A 282 8.70 -25.33 19.47
N SER A 283 8.26 -24.37 18.66
CA SER A 283 8.61 -22.94 18.80
C SER A 283 10.11 -22.68 18.82
N PHE A 284 10.88 -23.45 18.04
CA PHE A 284 12.32 -23.22 17.90
C PHE A 284 12.61 -21.89 17.20
N ASN A 285 13.47 -21.11 17.83
CA ASN A 285 14.04 -19.90 17.26
C ASN A 285 15.42 -20.22 16.68
N LEU A 286 15.49 -20.46 15.37
CA LEU A 286 16.69 -20.84 14.62
C LEU A 286 17.06 -19.75 13.60
N PRO A 287 18.34 -19.64 13.18
CA PRO A 287 18.71 -18.64 12.20
C PRO A 287 18.19 -19.05 10.81
N ASN A 288 18.02 -18.07 9.93
CA ASN A 288 17.68 -18.26 8.52
C ASN A 288 16.38 -19.03 8.24
N ILE A 289 15.45 -19.06 9.19
CA ILE A 289 14.08 -19.56 9.00
C ILE A 289 13.18 -18.48 8.40
N THR A 290 12.12 -18.87 7.69
CA THR A 290 11.15 -17.92 7.15
C THR A 290 10.12 -17.56 8.20
N ASN A 291 9.89 -16.26 8.39
CA ASN A 291 8.80 -15.78 9.23
C ASN A 291 8.36 -14.38 8.78
N LEU A 292 7.26 -13.90 9.34
CA LEU A 292 6.77 -12.52 9.21
C LEU A 292 6.51 -11.90 10.58
N ASN A 293 7.25 -12.34 11.60
CA ASN A 293 7.08 -11.95 12.99
C ASN A 293 8.41 -11.58 13.68
N SER A 294 9.53 -11.49 12.96
CA SER A 294 10.82 -11.11 13.56
C SER A 294 11.39 -9.83 12.95
N ALA A 295 12.21 -9.11 13.73
CA ALA A 295 13.00 -8.01 13.21
C ALA A 295 13.90 -8.50 12.06
N ILE A 296 14.01 -7.67 11.02
CA ILE A 296 14.77 -7.99 9.81
C ILE A 296 15.99 -7.11 9.68
N LEU A 297 17.07 -7.63 9.10
CA LEU A 297 18.24 -6.83 8.71
C LEU A 297 17.90 -6.00 7.47
N ASP A 298 17.11 -4.94 7.65
CA ASP A 298 16.55 -4.12 6.57
C ASP A 298 17.60 -3.25 5.87
N GLY A 299 18.77 -3.05 6.47
CA GLY A 299 19.86 -2.19 6.01
C GLY A 299 19.51 -0.69 5.96
N GLU A 300 18.43 -0.28 6.61
CA GLU A 300 17.98 1.11 6.75
C GLU A 300 17.97 1.53 8.23
N ILE A 301 17.12 0.88 9.04
CA ILE A 301 17.03 1.08 10.49
C ILE A 301 18.04 0.19 11.18
N ILE A 302 17.99 -1.11 10.87
CA ILE A 302 18.92 -2.11 11.37
C ILE A 302 19.93 -2.35 10.24
N LYS A 303 21.06 -1.64 10.33
CA LYS A 303 22.07 -1.60 9.26
C LYS A 303 23.04 -2.75 9.30
N GLU A 304 23.34 -3.22 10.50
CA GLU A 304 24.28 -4.30 10.79
C GLU A 304 23.62 -5.24 11.79
N GLU A 305 24.06 -6.50 11.78
CA GLU A 305 23.58 -7.53 12.68
C GLU A 305 23.75 -7.11 14.15
N PRO A 306 22.68 -7.08 14.99
CA PRO A 306 22.76 -6.74 16.40
C PRO A 306 23.86 -7.48 17.17
N LEU A 307 24.04 -8.78 16.92
CA LEU A 307 25.12 -9.58 17.52
C LEU A 307 26.53 -9.09 17.19
N LYS A 308 26.70 -8.40 16.05
CA LYS A 308 27.97 -7.76 15.65
C LYS A 308 28.16 -6.41 16.33
N VAL A 309 27.08 -5.62 16.42
CA VAL A 309 27.11 -4.25 16.92
C VAL A 309 27.24 -4.22 18.44
N GLY A 310 26.63 -5.18 19.13
CA GLY A 310 26.54 -5.21 20.58
C GLY A 310 25.59 -4.13 21.13
N SER A 311 25.10 -4.35 22.35
CA SER A 311 24.26 -3.35 23.01
C SER A 311 25.03 -2.05 23.23
N GLN A 312 24.37 -0.93 22.97
CA GLN A 312 24.92 0.42 23.19
C GLN A 312 24.64 0.94 24.62
N VAL A 313 23.84 0.23 25.41
CA VAL A 313 23.53 0.57 26.81
C VAL A 313 23.71 -0.67 27.69
N PRO A 314 24.02 -0.51 29.00
CA PRO A 314 24.15 -1.63 29.91
C PRO A 314 22.95 -2.59 29.85
N ILE A 315 23.20 -3.90 29.93
CA ILE A 315 22.15 -4.93 29.82
C ILE A 315 22.12 -5.90 31.00
N ILE A 316 20.91 -6.32 31.40
CA ILE A 316 20.72 -7.62 32.05
C ILE A 316 20.23 -8.59 30.97
N ALA A 317 20.75 -9.81 30.93
CA ALA A 317 20.23 -10.86 30.07
C ALA A 317 20.17 -12.19 30.84
N GLY A 318 19.06 -12.92 30.68
CA GLY A 318 18.88 -14.22 31.31
C GLY A 318 17.81 -15.05 30.62
N SER A 319 17.68 -16.28 31.08
CA SER A 319 16.64 -17.23 30.68
C SER A 319 16.18 -18.03 31.89
N THR A 320 15.05 -18.70 31.74
CA THR A 320 14.63 -19.74 32.68
C THR A 320 15.40 -21.05 32.41
N SER A 321 15.40 -22.00 33.34
CA SER A 321 16.15 -23.25 33.19
C SER A 321 15.45 -24.29 32.33
N LEU A 322 14.12 -24.17 32.15
CA LEU A 322 13.28 -25.08 31.37
C LEU A 322 12.37 -24.31 30.41
N ASP A 323 12.87 -23.21 29.83
CA ASP A 323 12.14 -22.30 28.93
C ASP A 323 11.20 -23.05 27.99
N SER A 324 11.72 -24.02 27.26
CA SER A 324 10.97 -24.69 26.20
C SER A 324 9.91 -25.67 26.69
N SER A 325 9.82 -25.99 27.98
CA SER A 325 8.81 -26.93 28.50
C SER A 325 7.38 -26.44 28.23
N LEU A 326 7.15 -25.11 28.20
CA LEU A 326 5.87 -24.49 27.82
C LEU A 326 5.38 -24.95 26.45
N PHE A 327 6.30 -25.12 25.50
CA PHE A 327 6.01 -25.40 24.09
C PHE A 327 6.11 -26.89 23.78
N VAL A 328 7.00 -27.61 24.45
CA VAL A 328 7.24 -29.05 24.21
C VAL A 328 6.13 -29.93 24.79
N LEU A 329 5.66 -29.64 26.01
CA LEU A 329 4.66 -30.49 26.68
C LEU A 329 3.32 -30.58 25.92
N PRO A 330 2.73 -29.47 25.42
CA PRO A 330 1.48 -29.53 24.66
C PRO A 330 1.50 -30.46 23.44
N VAL A 331 2.63 -30.58 22.74
CA VAL A 331 2.80 -31.47 21.58
C VAL A 331 2.46 -32.92 21.92
N PHE A 332 2.85 -33.36 23.12
CA PHE A 332 2.59 -34.73 23.57
C PHE A 332 1.19 -34.87 24.20
N LEU A 333 0.74 -33.87 24.97
CA LEU A 333 -0.56 -33.89 25.64
C LEU A 333 -1.74 -33.89 24.66
N GLN A 334 -1.60 -33.23 23.49
CA GLN A 334 -2.63 -33.19 22.46
C GLN A 334 -2.71 -34.49 21.64
N SER A 335 -1.62 -35.26 21.55
CA SER A 335 -1.54 -36.47 20.72
C SER A 335 -2.37 -37.63 21.24
N GLY A 336 -2.57 -37.72 22.57
CA GLY A 336 -3.23 -38.85 23.23
C GLY A 336 -2.53 -40.21 23.06
N GLN A 337 -1.34 -40.23 22.47
CA GLN A 337 -0.55 -41.43 22.19
C GLN A 337 0.52 -41.66 23.27
N SER A 338 0.92 -42.91 23.47
CA SER A 338 2.04 -43.24 24.36
C SER A 338 3.35 -42.69 23.81
N ILE A 339 4.12 -41.99 24.66
CA ILE A 339 5.44 -41.47 24.30
C ILE A 339 6.46 -42.62 24.29
N THR A 340 7.24 -42.71 23.21
CA THR A 340 8.23 -43.77 22.96
C THR A 340 9.57 -43.16 22.53
N GLU A 341 10.64 -43.95 22.53
CA GLU A 341 11.95 -43.51 22.02
C GLU A 341 11.89 -43.02 20.56
N SER A 342 10.97 -43.56 19.76
CA SER A 342 10.76 -43.13 18.38
C SER A 342 10.37 -41.65 18.28
N ASN A 343 9.74 -41.07 19.30
CA ASN A 343 9.43 -39.65 19.31
C ASN A 343 10.72 -38.80 19.33
N TYR A 344 11.74 -39.23 20.08
CA TYR A 344 13.04 -38.57 20.09
C TYR A 344 13.80 -38.77 18.78
N THR A 345 13.77 -39.98 18.21
CA THR A 345 14.35 -40.24 16.89
C THR A 345 13.70 -39.39 15.80
N THR A 346 12.37 -39.25 15.79
CA THR A 346 11.66 -38.39 14.85
C THR A 346 12.00 -36.92 15.05
N PHE A 347 12.11 -36.47 16.31
CA PHE A 347 12.56 -35.11 16.62
C PHE A 347 13.96 -34.85 16.06
N LEU A 348 14.93 -35.73 16.30
CA LEU A 348 16.29 -35.61 15.78
C LEU A 348 16.34 -35.64 14.24
N ALA A 349 15.50 -36.45 13.60
CA ALA A 349 15.42 -36.51 12.13
C ALA A 349 15.02 -35.16 11.49
N ARG A 350 14.25 -34.32 12.19
CA ARG A 350 13.85 -33.00 11.68
C ARG A 350 15.01 -32.03 11.53
N TRP A 351 16.08 -32.21 12.30
CA TRP A 351 17.35 -31.48 12.17
C TRP A 351 18.16 -31.87 10.92
N GLY A 352 17.66 -32.80 10.10
CA GLY A 352 18.31 -33.23 8.87
C GLY A 352 19.69 -33.83 9.12
N SER A 353 20.71 -33.35 8.40
CA SER A 353 22.09 -33.82 8.53
C SER A 353 22.72 -33.56 9.90
N LEU A 354 22.17 -32.63 10.68
CA LEU A 354 22.65 -32.29 12.03
C LEU A 354 22.11 -33.23 13.11
N GLY A 355 21.00 -33.93 12.84
CA GLY A 355 20.37 -34.86 13.79
C GLY A 355 21.35 -35.86 14.42
N PRO A 356 22.15 -36.60 13.63
CA PRO A 356 23.14 -37.55 14.18
C PRO A 356 24.27 -36.87 14.98
N VAL A 357 24.64 -35.63 14.66
CA VAL A 357 25.65 -34.87 15.41
C VAL A 357 25.10 -34.49 16.78
N ILE A 358 23.85 -34.04 16.82
CA ILE A 358 23.12 -33.70 18.05
C ILE A 358 22.89 -34.95 18.90
N GLU A 359 22.44 -36.05 18.31
CA GLU A 359 22.23 -37.33 19.00
C GLU A 359 23.49 -37.85 19.67
N LYS A 360 24.64 -37.72 19.01
CA LYS A 360 25.94 -38.14 19.57
C LYS A 360 26.31 -37.33 20.82
N GLN A 361 26.02 -36.03 20.82
CA GLN A 361 26.30 -35.16 21.96
C GLN A 361 25.27 -35.36 23.09
N TYR A 362 24.01 -35.61 22.72
CA TYR A 362 22.88 -35.70 23.63
C TYR A 362 22.10 -37.02 23.45
N PRO A 363 22.69 -38.21 23.69
CA PRO A 363 21.95 -39.45 23.57
C PRO A 363 20.85 -39.52 24.64
N LEU A 364 19.71 -40.12 24.29
CA LEU A 364 18.53 -40.20 25.18
C LEU A 364 18.86 -40.82 26.56
N SER A 365 19.86 -41.68 26.64
CA SER A 365 20.36 -42.27 27.89
C SER A 365 20.84 -41.24 28.93
N LEU A 366 21.22 -40.03 28.51
CA LEU A 366 21.60 -38.95 29.45
C LEU A 366 20.39 -38.42 30.24
N PHE A 367 19.18 -38.59 29.72
CA PHE A 367 17.95 -38.01 30.27
C PHE A 367 17.07 -39.06 30.97
N ASN A 368 17.40 -40.34 30.89
CA ASN A 368 16.66 -41.42 31.54
C ASN A 368 17.05 -41.58 33.01
N THR A 369 16.74 -40.57 33.84
CA THR A 369 17.09 -40.54 35.26
C THR A 369 16.11 -41.30 36.15
N SER A 370 14.84 -41.42 35.74
CA SER A 370 13.76 -42.08 36.49
C SER A 370 13.45 -43.51 36.05
N GLY A 371 14.04 -43.96 34.93
CA GLY A 371 13.67 -45.23 34.28
C GLY A 371 12.43 -45.12 33.36
N SER A 372 11.81 -43.94 33.27
CA SER A 372 10.66 -43.68 32.40
C SER A 372 11.10 -43.15 31.03
N THR A 373 10.75 -43.88 29.96
CA THR A 373 10.99 -43.42 28.58
C THR A 373 10.24 -42.12 28.28
N GLU A 374 9.02 -41.97 28.80
CA GLU A 374 8.19 -40.78 28.61
C GLU A 374 8.89 -39.51 29.12
N GLU A 375 9.35 -39.56 30.37
CA GLU A 375 10.05 -38.45 31.02
C GLU A 375 11.39 -38.16 30.34
N ALA A 376 12.13 -39.21 29.94
CA ALA A 376 13.42 -39.05 29.25
C ALA A 376 13.27 -38.31 27.92
N VAL A 377 12.24 -38.64 27.13
CA VAL A 377 11.97 -38.01 25.82
C VAL A 377 11.57 -36.54 26.00
N ILE A 378 10.66 -36.25 26.93
CA ILE A 378 10.25 -34.87 27.24
C ILE A 378 11.46 -34.06 27.70
N ALA A 379 12.21 -34.56 28.67
CA ALA A 379 13.38 -33.88 29.23
C ALA A 379 14.47 -33.62 28.17
N ALA A 380 14.76 -34.60 27.30
CA ALA A 380 15.73 -34.44 26.24
C ALA A 380 15.32 -33.33 25.25
N ILE A 381 14.09 -33.35 24.75
CA ILE A 381 13.62 -32.36 23.78
C ILE A 381 13.54 -30.97 24.42
N THR A 382 13.02 -30.86 25.64
CA THR A 382 12.97 -29.61 26.39
C THR A 382 14.36 -29.03 26.63
N HIS A 383 15.34 -29.84 27.01
CA HIS A 383 16.72 -29.39 27.23
C HIS A 383 17.35 -28.88 25.93
N LEU A 384 17.24 -29.65 24.83
CA LEU A 384 17.80 -29.27 23.53
C LEU A 384 17.20 -27.94 23.03
N ALA A 385 15.88 -27.80 23.13
CA ALA A 385 15.18 -26.57 22.75
C ALA A 385 15.56 -25.37 23.64
N THR A 386 15.66 -25.60 24.96
CA THR A 386 16.01 -24.55 25.93
C THR A 386 17.45 -24.07 25.71
N ALA A 387 18.37 -24.98 25.42
CA ALA A 387 19.76 -24.66 25.14
C ALA A 387 19.88 -23.86 23.84
N SER A 388 19.29 -24.36 22.73
CA SER A 388 19.46 -23.76 21.41
C SER A 388 18.77 -22.42 21.22
N SER A 389 17.56 -22.26 21.80
CA SER A 389 16.67 -21.14 21.48
C SER A 389 16.52 -20.11 22.60
N TYR A 390 17.10 -20.35 23.78
CA TYR A 390 17.02 -19.40 24.89
C TYR A 390 18.38 -19.22 25.56
N SER A 391 18.88 -20.25 26.24
CA SER A 391 20.10 -20.17 27.06
C SER A 391 21.32 -19.70 26.29
N CYS A 392 21.59 -20.29 25.13
CA CYS A 392 22.76 -19.94 24.35
C CYS A 392 22.58 -18.67 23.53
N GLN A 393 21.35 -18.28 23.19
CA GLN A 393 21.07 -16.97 22.61
C GLN A 393 21.33 -15.85 23.63
N THR A 394 20.85 -16.01 24.87
CA THR A 394 21.18 -15.10 25.99
C THR A 394 22.69 -14.93 26.12
N TYR A 395 23.45 -16.03 26.07
CA TYR A 395 24.90 -16.00 26.18
C TYR A 395 25.57 -15.24 25.01
N ARG A 396 25.08 -15.39 23.77
CA ARG A 396 25.53 -14.59 22.63
C ARG A 396 25.26 -13.10 22.86
N GLY A 397 24.10 -12.73 23.37
CA GLY A 397 23.76 -11.35 23.70
C GLY A 397 24.70 -10.74 24.75
N LEU A 398 25.01 -11.50 25.82
CA LEU A 398 25.97 -11.11 26.85
C LEU A 398 27.37 -10.87 26.27
N ARG A 399 27.88 -11.81 25.47
CA ARG A 399 29.19 -11.69 24.82
C ARG A 399 29.23 -10.53 23.81
N ALA A 400 28.16 -10.33 23.04
CA ALA A 400 28.08 -9.22 22.09
C ALA A 400 28.16 -7.85 22.78
N ALA A 401 27.52 -7.69 23.95
CA ALA A 401 27.63 -6.48 24.75
C ALA A 401 29.04 -6.31 25.36
N ASP A 402 29.62 -7.38 25.89
CA ASP A 402 30.95 -7.33 26.51
C ASP A 402 32.08 -7.06 25.49
N ALA A 403 31.95 -7.61 24.27
CA ALA A 403 32.87 -7.38 23.16
C ALA A 403 33.01 -5.90 22.74
N VAL A 404 32.02 -5.07 23.08
CA VAL A 404 32.04 -3.60 22.86
C VAL A 404 32.20 -2.81 24.16
N ASP A 405 32.63 -3.47 25.25
CA ASP A 405 32.81 -2.94 26.60
C ASP A 405 31.56 -2.29 27.21
N THR A 406 30.38 -2.74 26.80
CA THR A 406 29.12 -2.36 27.43
C THR A 406 28.85 -3.29 28.62
N PRO A 407 28.62 -2.77 29.84
CA PRO A 407 28.34 -3.61 31.00
C PRO A 407 27.15 -4.56 30.78
N ALA A 408 27.38 -5.85 30.98
CA ALA A 408 26.35 -6.89 30.90
C ALA A 408 26.24 -7.63 32.24
N TYR A 409 25.06 -8.19 32.54
CA TYR A 409 24.77 -8.90 33.80
C TYR A 409 23.92 -10.14 33.51
N ALA A 410 24.43 -11.33 33.86
CA ALA A 410 23.74 -12.58 33.61
C ALA A 410 22.77 -12.94 34.76
N TYR A 411 21.62 -13.55 34.43
CA TYR A 411 20.84 -14.31 35.41
C TYR A 411 20.32 -15.64 34.83
N ARG A 412 19.96 -16.56 35.74
CA ARG A 412 19.23 -17.79 35.46
C ARG A 412 18.06 -17.92 36.42
N PHE A 413 16.86 -18.10 35.90
CA PHE A 413 15.67 -18.37 36.70
C PHE A 413 15.38 -19.86 36.73
N ASN A 414 15.54 -20.51 37.88
CA ASN A 414 15.36 -21.94 38.10
C ASN A 414 14.27 -22.26 39.13
N HIS A 415 13.53 -21.25 39.60
CA HIS A 415 12.44 -21.43 40.55
C HIS A 415 11.16 -21.90 39.85
N THR A 416 10.48 -22.89 40.44
CA THR A 416 9.15 -23.32 39.97
C THR A 416 8.08 -22.59 40.77
N PRO A 417 7.26 -21.72 40.16
CA PRO A 417 6.25 -20.98 40.90
C PRO A 417 5.27 -21.92 41.61
N SER A 418 4.92 -21.62 42.85
CA SER A 418 4.04 -22.48 43.66
C SER A 418 2.55 -22.38 43.26
N PHE A 419 2.24 -21.62 42.22
CA PHE A 419 0.89 -21.29 41.78
C PHE A 419 0.84 -21.19 40.25
N PRO A 420 -0.30 -21.46 39.60
CA PRO A 420 -0.49 -21.16 38.18
C PRO A 420 -0.51 -19.65 37.94
N TRP A 421 0.24 -19.16 36.95
CA TRP A 421 0.29 -17.74 36.59
C TRP A 421 -0.19 -17.46 35.17
N LEU A 422 -0.44 -18.48 34.35
CA LEU A 422 -1.02 -18.31 33.03
C LEU A 422 -2.49 -18.72 33.02
N TRP A 423 -3.23 -18.15 32.09
CA TRP A 423 -4.61 -18.53 31.81
C TRP A 423 -4.74 -18.86 30.33
N ILE A 424 -4.94 -20.14 30.02
CA ILE A 424 -5.00 -20.66 28.65
C ILE A 424 -6.36 -21.35 28.49
N ASP A 425 -7.11 -20.99 27.44
CA ASP A 425 -8.42 -21.58 27.10
C ASP A 425 -9.45 -21.64 28.24
N GLY A 426 -9.49 -20.60 29.09
CA GLY A 426 -10.45 -20.56 30.19
C GLY A 426 -10.04 -21.33 31.43
N ALA A 427 -8.78 -21.81 31.51
CA ALA A 427 -8.27 -22.58 32.64
C ALA A 427 -6.93 -22.04 33.17
N ALA A 428 -6.74 -22.21 34.48
CA ALA A 428 -5.47 -21.94 35.14
C ALA A 428 -4.37 -22.88 34.63
N PHE A 429 -3.22 -22.33 34.27
CA PHE A 429 -2.09 -23.05 33.71
C PHE A 429 -0.79 -22.71 34.45
N PRO A 430 0.05 -23.71 34.79
CA PRO A 430 -0.14 -25.13 34.48
C PRO A 430 -1.07 -25.82 35.51
N GLY A 431 -2.10 -26.52 35.03
CA GLY A 431 -3.08 -27.24 35.87
C GLY A 431 -2.51 -28.52 36.49
N LYS A 432 -3.15 -29.67 36.25
CA LYS A 432 -2.70 -30.99 36.78
C LYS A 432 -1.32 -31.46 36.31
N TYR A 433 -0.68 -30.75 35.39
CA TYR A 433 0.62 -31.08 34.81
C TYR A 433 1.75 -30.16 35.31
N GLY A 434 1.50 -29.36 36.35
CA GLY A 434 2.45 -28.36 36.87
C GLY A 434 3.85 -28.90 37.18
N GLU A 435 3.95 -30.16 37.60
CA GLU A 435 5.22 -30.83 37.91
C GLU A 435 6.17 -30.97 36.70
N TYR A 436 5.65 -30.94 35.47
CA TYR A 436 6.46 -31.06 34.25
C TYR A 436 7.00 -29.72 33.73
N PHE A 437 6.40 -28.59 34.11
CA PHE A 437 6.80 -27.27 33.60
C PHE A 437 8.01 -26.70 34.34
N GLY A 438 8.10 -26.90 35.65
CA GLY A 438 9.17 -26.32 36.46
C GLY A 438 9.32 -24.80 36.25
N ALA A 439 10.57 -24.34 36.10
CA ALA A 439 10.89 -22.97 35.69
C ALA A 439 10.79 -22.81 34.17
N THR A 440 9.56 -22.84 33.66
CA THR A 440 9.25 -22.72 32.23
C THR A 440 9.27 -21.27 31.72
N HIS A 441 9.23 -21.06 30.41
CA HIS A 441 9.07 -19.74 29.78
C HIS A 441 7.95 -18.94 30.46
N THR A 442 8.21 -17.67 30.79
CA THR A 442 7.33 -16.73 31.51
C THR A 442 7.19 -16.92 33.02
N ALA A 443 7.77 -17.97 33.60
CA ALA A 443 7.65 -18.27 35.03
C ALA A 443 8.21 -17.16 35.94
N GLU A 444 9.13 -16.33 35.43
CA GLU A 444 9.72 -15.20 36.15
C GLU A 444 8.77 -13.98 36.23
N LEU A 445 7.83 -13.85 35.29
CA LEU A 445 7.05 -12.62 35.12
C LEU A 445 6.18 -12.23 36.32
N PRO A 446 5.49 -13.15 37.03
CA PRO A 446 4.75 -12.80 38.23
C PRO A 446 5.63 -12.14 39.30
N PHE A 447 6.90 -12.53 39.37
CA PHE A 447 7.88 -12.00 40.30
C PHE A 447 8.41 -10.64 39.86
N VAL A 448 8.71 -10.49 38.57
CA VAL A 448 9.12 -9.21 37.95
C VAL A 448 8.04 -8.14 38.10
N PHE A 449 6.76 -8.52 37.94
CA PHE A 449 5.62 -7.60 38.07
C PHE A 449 5.06 -7.45 39.49
N ALA A 450 5.60 -8.19 40.46
CA ALA A 450 5.09 -8.28 41.82
C ALA A 450 3.60 -8.69 41.90
N ASN A 451 3.13 -9.47 40.94
CA ASN A 451 1.76 -10.01 40.87
C ASN A 451 1.70 -11.36 41.61
N LEU A 452 1.78 -11.29 42.93
CA LEU A 452 2.02 -12.45 43.81
C LEU A 452 0.77 -12.97 44.53
N ASP A 453 -0.37 -12.31 44.36
CA ASP A 453 -1.59 -12.59 45.09
C ASP A 453 -2.75 -12.88 44.13
N ASN A 454 -3.62 -13.82 44.51
CA ASN A 454 -4.80 -14.27 43.75
C ASN A 454 -4.50 -14.71 42.31
N GLN A 455 -3.47 -15.53 42.14
CA GLN A 455 -3.05 -16.06 40.85
C GLN A 455 -3.81 -17.37 40.50
N PRO A 456 -4.11 -17.62 39.21
CA PRO A 456 -4.04 -16.67 38.09
C PRO A 456 -5.16 -15.61 38.18
N TRP A 457 -4.99 -14.46 37.50
CA TRP A 457 -5.89 -13.31 37.65
C TRP A 457 -7.36 -13.63 37.38
N GLY A 458 -8.25 -13.04 38.17
CA GLY A 458 -9.69 -12.99 37.87
C GLY A 458 -10.59 -13.91 38.70
N ASN A 459 -10.04 -14.89 39.44
CA ASN A 459 -10.71 -15.60 40.55
C ASN A 459 -9.77 -16.58 41.29
N GLY A 460 -8.44 -16.42 41.14
CA GLY A 460 -7.45 -17.30 41.74
C GLY A 460 -7.49 -17.25 43.27
N THR A 461 -7.22 -18.38 43.92
CA THR A 461 -7.16 -18.51 45.39
C THR A 461 -5.74 -18.71 45.92
N PHE A 462 -4.75 -18.79 45.04
CA PHE A 462 -3.36 -19.05 45.39
C PHE A 462 -2.59 -17.74 45.61
N ASN A 463 -1.72 -17.74 46.63
CA ASN A 463 -0.83 -16.63 46.98
C ASN A 463 0.60 -17.13 47.10
N ALA A 464 1.55 -16.29 46.70
CA ALA A 464 2.96 -16.58 46.79
C ALA A 464 3.43 -16.74 48.25
N THR A 465 4.32 -17.69 48.44
CA THR A 465 5.04 -17.97 49.69
C THR A 465 5.94 -16.80 50.11
N SER A 466 6.43 -16.84 51.36
CA SER A 466 7.37 -15.82 51.85
C SER A 466 8.70 -15.82 51.08
N ALA A 467 9.16 -16.97 50.61
CA ALA A 467 10.35 -17.12 49.78
C ALA A 467 10.15 -16.46 48.41
N GLU A 468 9.03 -16.76 47.75
CA GLU A 468 8.67 -16.15 46.46
C GLU A 468 8.51 -14.62 46.53
N ARG A 469 7.95 -14.11 47.63
CA ARG A 469 7.93 -12.65 47.87
C ARG A 469 9.32 -12.06 48.04
N ALA A 470 10.28 -12.81 48.58
CA ALA A 470 11.66 -12.35 48.67
C ALA A 470 12.34 -12.32 47.29
N ILE A 471 12.12 -13.36 46.46
CA ILE A 471 12.56 -13.39 45.07
C ILE A 471 12.06 -12.16 44.31
N SER A 472 10.75 -11.92 44.36
CA SER A 472 10.14 -10.77 43.68
C SER A 472 10.71 -9.43 44.13
N ARG A 473 10.91 -9.22 45.44
CA ARG A 473 11.57 -7.99 45.94
C ARG A 473 12.96 -7.81 45.35
N THR A 474 13.78 -8.87 45.33
CA THR A 474 15.13 -8.81 44.76
C THR A 474 15.11 -8.44 43.28
N LEU A 475 14.22 -9.04 42.48
CA LEU A 475 14.10 -8.73 41.05
C LEU A 475 13.59 -7.30 40.82
N VAL A 476 12.54 -6.88 41.53
CA VAL A 476 11.98 -5.53 41.41
C VAL A 476 13.03 -4.46 41.74
N GLU A 477 13.77 -4.63 42.84
CA GLU A 477 14.83 -3.71 43.26
C GLU A 477 15.99 -3.69 42.25
N ALA A 478 16.38 -4.85 41.71
CA ALA A 478 17.44 -4.94 40.71
C ALA A 478 17.05 -4.24 39.39
N TRP A 479 15.81 -4.38 38.92
CA TRP A 479 15.33 -3.71 37.71
C TRP A 479 15.27 -2.19 37.91
N THR A 480 14.86 -1.73 39.10
CA THR A 480 14.90 -0.31 39.48
C THR A 480 16.33 0.22 39.53
N ALA A 481 17.26 -0.54 40.14
CA ALA A 481 18.67 -0.18 40.21
C ALA A 481 19.30 -0.08 38.81
N MET A 482 18.92 -0.99 37.91
CA MET A 482 19.36 -0.99 36.52
C MET A 482 18.94 0.29 35.80
N ALA A 483 17.68 0.70 35.93
CA ALA A 483 17.21 1.97 35.38
C ALA A 483 17.97 3.18 35.94
N ALA A 484 18.19 3.20 37.26
CA ALA A 484 18.77 4.33 37.97
C ALA A 484 20.30 4.47 37.81
N LYS A 485 21.01 3.36 37.65
CA LYS A 485 22.49 3.31 37.78
C LYS A 485 23.19 2.59 36.62
N GLY A 486 22.45 1.94 35.72
CA GLY A 486 23.03 1.04 34.72
C GLY A 486 23.65 -0.23 35.33
N SER A 487 23.25 -0.60 36.56
CA SER A 487 23.71 -1.81 37.24
C SER A 487 22.60 -2.36 38.15
N PRO A 488 22.35 -3.69 38.13
CA PRO A 488 21.33 -4.31 38.99
C PRO A 488 21.78 -4.49 40.45
N SER A 489 23.05 -4.19 40.75
CA SER A 489 23.59 -4.36 42.09
C SER A 489 22.87 -3.50 43.13
N THR A 490 22.39 -4.13 44.20
CA THR A 490 21.84 -3.47 45.38
C THR A 490 22.74 -3.67 46.60
N ARG A 491 22.44 -3.00 47.70
CA ARG A 491 23.20 -3.18 48.97
C ARG A 491 23.12 -4.62 49.48
N ASN A 492 21.99 -5.27 49.27
CA ASN A 492 21.71 -6.61 49.78
C ASN A 492 21.97 -7.70 48.73
N GLN A 493 22.00 -7.34 47.45
CA GLN A 493 22.27 -8.25 46.34
C GLN A 493 23.41 -7.70 45.47
N PRO A 494 24.68 -7.95 45.82
CA PRO A 494 25.81 -7.60 44.94
C PRO A 494 25.74 -8.48 43.69
N TRP A 495 25.68 -7.87 42.51
CA TRP A 495 25.54 -8.58 41.23
C TRP A 495 26.70 -8.22 40.29
N PRO A 496 27.65 -9.14 40.05
CA PRO A 496 28.86 -8.86 39.29
C PRO A 496 28.55 -8.61 37.81
N ARG A 497 29.36 -7.76 37.17
CA ARG A 497 29.40 -7.65 35.71
C ARG A 497 29.77 -9.02 35.14
N PHE A 498 29.15 -9.36 34.02
CA PHE A 498 29.49 -10.51 33.21
C PHE A 498 30.97 -10.47 32.83
N ASP A 499 31.65 -11.59 33.07
CA ASP A 499 33.00 -11.86 32.64
C ASP A 499 32.95 -13.22 31.93
N GLU A 500 33.21 -13.21 30.63
CA GLU A 500 33.18 -14.41 29.79
C GLU A 500 34.11 -15.52 30.30
N CYS A 501 35.18 -15.15 30.99
CA CYS A 501 36.18 -16.07 31.51
C CYS A 501 35.84 -16.65 32.89
N ALA A 502 34.88 -16.04 33.60
CA ALA A 502 34.44 -16.44 34.94
C ALA A 502 32.98 -16.09 35.15
N VAL A 503 32.10 -16.66 34.33
CA VAL A 503 30.67 -16.29 34.28
C VAL A 503 30.00 -16.49 35.63
N LYS A 504 29.66 -15.37 36.29
CA LYS A 504 28.85 -15.31 37.50
C LYS A 504 27.64 -14.43 37.25
N GLY A 505 26.52 -14.78 37.85
CA GLY A 505 25.27 -14.05 37.70
C GLY A 505 24.29 -14.34 38.82
N LEU A 506 23.10 -13.75 38.73
CA LEU A 506 22.02 -14.02 39.67
C LEU A 506 21.38 -15.38 39.33
N TYR A 507 21.46 -16.32 40.24
CA TYR A 507 20.78 -17.60 40.16
C TYR A 507 19.56 -17.57 41.09
N VAL A 508 18.37 -17.77 40.52
CA VAL A 508 17.09 -17.66 41.24
C VAL A 508 16.47 -19.04 41.40
N GLU A 509 16.51 -19.59 42.61
CA GLU A 509 15.80 -20.81 43.01
C GLU A 509 14.80 -20.44 44.11
N ASP A 510 14.76 -21.18 45.23
CA ASP A 510 13.96 -20.81 46.41
C ASP A 510 14.52 -19.58 47.15
N ASP A 511 15.72 -19.13 46.77
CA ASP A 511 16.34 -17.87 47.12
C ASP A 511 17.11 -17.26 45.92
N CYS A 512 17.65 -16.06 46.10
CA CYS A 512 18.43 -15.36 45.08
C CYS A 512 19.91 -15.33 45.47
N LYS A 513 20.76 -16.08 44.77
CA LYS A 513 22.21 -16.14 45.03
C LYS A 513 23.01 -15.66 43.83
N VAL A 514 24.24 -15.20 44.08
CA VAL A 514 25.20 -14.96 42.99
C VAL A 514 26.18 -16.11 42.92
N GLU A 515 26.10 -16.87 41.84
CA GLU A 515 26.85 -18.10 41.64
C GLU A 515 27.31 -18.22 40.17
N ALA A 516 28.03 -19.29 39.85
CA ALA A 516 28.44 -19.56 38.48
C ALA A 516 27.21 -20.00 37.65
N ILE A 517 27.10 -19.49 36.42
CA ILE A 517 26.08 -19.92 35.46
C ILE A 517 26.78 -20.70 34.35
N ASP A 518 26.37 -21.96 34.17
CA ASP A 518 26.97 -22.83 33.15
C ASP A 518 26.43 -22.51 31.75
N PHE A 519 27.34 -22.13 30.86
CA PHE A 519 27.11 -21.95 29.42
C PHE A 519 28.07 -22.81 28.58
N SER A 520 28.70 -23.82 29.17
CA SER A 520 29.73 -24.64 28.52
C SER A 520 29.21 -25.35 27.27
N GLU A 521 27.94 -25.73 27.25
CA GLU A 521 27.30 -26.34 26.08
C GLU A 521 27.07 -25.38 24.92
N CYS A 522 27.10 -24.06 25.16
CA CYS A 522 26.82 -23.09 24.12
C CYS A 522 27.88 -23.06 23.03
N GLN A 523 29.10 -23.56 23.28
CA GLN A 523 30.09 -23.73 22.22
C GLN A 523 29.63 -24.76 21.17
N PHE A 524 28.98 -25.84 21.60
CA PHE A 524 28.40 -26.82 20.68
C PHE A 524 27.24 -26.21 19.91
N TRP A 525 26.31 -25.54 20.61
CA TRP A 525 25.14 -24.94 19.98
C TRP A 525 25.47 -23.77 19.06
N ASP A 526 26.53 -23.01 19.33
CA ASP A 526 27.05 -21.99 18.41
C ASP A 526 27.57 -22.60 17.11
N ALA A 527 28.28 -23.72 17.17
CA ALA A 527 28.74 -24.41 15.96
C ALA A 527 27.54 -24.88 15.11
N ILE A 528 26.50 -25.43 15.74
CA ILE A 528 25.24 -25.78 15.08
C ILE A 528 24.55 -24.53 14.51
N TRP A 529 24.52 -23.43 15.25
CA TRP A 529 23.93 -22.16 14.83
C TRP A 529 24.59 -21.60 13.57
N VAL A 530 25.93 -21.62 13.52
CA VAL A 530 26.72 -21.16 12.37
C VAL A 530 26.53 -22.07 11.16
N GLU A 531 26.46 -23.39 11.35
CA GLU A 531 26.16 -24.35 10.26
C GLU A 531 24.78 -24.08 9.65
N LEU A 532 23.81 -23.63 10.46
CA LEU A 532 22.48 -23.19 10.01
C LEU A 532 22.48 -21.77 9.40
N GLY A 533 23.64 -21.14 9.22
CA GLY A 533 23.79 -19.83 8.62
C GLY A 533 23.61 -18.65 9.59
N GLY A 534 23.61 -18.91 10.89
CA GLY A 534 23.57 -17.89 11.92
C GLY A 534 24.87 -17.08 12.03
N PHE A 535 24.79 -15.91 12.66
CA PHE A 535 25.94 -15.05 12.89
C PHE A 535 26.87 -15.67 13.95
N ASP A 536 28.16 -15.76 13.62
CA ASP A 536 29.20 -16.26 14.52
C ASP A 536 29.67 -15.16 15.49
N VAL A 537 29.38 -15.34 16.78
CA VAL A 537 29.90 -14.46 17.85
C VAL A 537 31.22 -15.06 18.34
N PRO A 538 32.36 -14.36 18.16
CA PRO A 538 33.67 -14.90 18.52
C PRO A 538 33.74 -15.35 19.99
N TRP A 539 34.34 -16.51 20.22
CA TRP A 539 34.73 -16.99 21.55
C TRP A 539 36.07 -16.36 21.96
N PRO A 540 36.34 -16.23 23.27
CA PRO A 540 37.53 -15.54 23.74
C PRO A 540 38.75 -16.43 23.47
N SER A 541 39.89 -15.83 23.22
CA SER A 541 41.13 -16.61 23.12
C SER A 541 41.47 -17.21 24.49
N LYS A 542 41.99 -18.44 24.52
CA LYS A 542 42.46 -19.08 25.77
C LYS A 542 43.50 -18.23 26.54
N THR A 543 44.20 -17.34 25.83
CA THR A 543 45.15 -16.36 26.38
C THR A 543 44.49 -15.19 27.10
N GLU A 544 43.34 -14.70 26.64
CA GLU A 544 42.61 -13.57 27.28
C GLU A 544 42.06 -13.98 28.66
N CYS A 545 41.49 -15.18 28.77
CA CYS A 545 41.00 -15.70 30.06
C CYS A 545 42.11 -16.09 31.03
N ALA A 546 43.30 -16.42 30.54
CA ALA A 546 44.45 -16.68 31.39
C ALA A 546 44.98 -15.41 32.08
N SER A 547 44.92 -14.24 31.41
CA SER A 547 45.43 -12.97 31.97
C SER A 547 44.57 -12.33 33.06
N ASN A 548 43.27 -12.61 33.13
CA ASN A 548 42.38 -12.10 34.20
C ASN A 548 42.33 -12.99 35.45
N SER A 549 42.88 -14.20 35.39
CA SER A 549 42.85 -15.17 36.50
C SER A 549 43.99 -14.96 37.52
N THR A 550 43.98 -13.85 38.27
CA THR A 550 44.85 -13.71 39.45
C THR A 550 44.22 -14.34 40.70
N TYR A 551 43.78 -15.60 40.63
CA TYR A 551 43.61 -16.43 41.82
C TYR A 551 43.96 -17.89 41.52
N SER A 552 45.03 -18.34 42.16
CA SER A 552 45.61 -19.68 42.07
C SER A 552 44.62 -20.75 42.51
N ALA A 553 44.29 -21.69 41.62
CA ALA A 553 43.76 -23.00 41.99
C ALA A 553 44.73 -24.09 41.48
N SER A 554 45.19 -24.92 42.43
CA SER A 554 46.04 -26.09 42.17
C SER A 554 45.26 -27.19 41.41
N PRO A 555 45.94 -28.07 40.67
CA PRO A 555 45.33 -28.86 39.59
C PRO A 555 44.64 -30.13 40.09
N THR A 556 43.39 -30.32 39.67
CA THR A 556 42.76 -31.66 39.61
C THR A 556 42.64 -32.09 38.14
N LYS A 557 42.97 -33.35 37.91
CA LYS A 557 43.28 -34.00 36.63
C LYS A 557 42.17 -33.91 35.56
N ILE A 558 42.62 -33.66 34.33
CA ILE A 558 41.95 -33.95 33.06
C ILE A 558 42.20 -35.44 32.68
N PRO A 559 41.30 -36.07 31.93
CA PRO A 559 41.72 -36.80 30.72
C PRO A 559 40.83 -36.42 29.53
N GLY A 560 41.27 -36.11 28.31
CA GLY A 560 42.56 -35.98 27.64
C GLY A 560 42.18 -35.56 26.19
N ALA A 561 42.73 -34.45 25.69
CA ALA A 561 43.88 -34.43 24.78
C ALA A 561 43.47 -34.69 23.31
N ALA A 562 43.92 -33.95 22.30
CA ALA A 562 44.93 -32.90 22.16
C ALA A 562 44.95 -32.59 20.65
N SER A 563 44.77 -31.34 20.22
CA SER A 563 45.81 -30.32 19.98
C SER A 563 46.78 -30.70 18.85
N GLY A 564 47.19 -29.81 17.96
CA GLY A 564 47.58 -28.40 18.11
C GLY A 564 48.48 -28.08 16.91
N THR A 565 49.19 -26.97 16.74
CA THR A 565 49.53 -25.74 17.50
C THR A 565 50.37 -24.93 16.47
N ALA A 566 50.16 -23.64 16.23
CA ALA A 566 50.70 -22.45 16.92
C ALA A 566 52.12 -21.95 16.48
N GLU A 567 52.23 -20.60 16.45
CA GLU A 567 53.36 -19.69 16.80
C GLU A 567 54.17 -18.88 15.73
N SER A 568 53.93 -17.55 15.78
CA SER A 568 54.79 -16.34 16.02
C SER A 568 56.04 -15.90 15.18
N SER A 569 56.16 -14.56 15.09
CA SER A 569 56.93 -13.59 14.24
C SER A 569 58.43 -13.36 14.64
N PRO A 570 59.31 -12.51 13.99
CA PRO A 570 59.12 -11.13 13.46
C PRO A 570 59.95 -10.68 12.20
N SER A 571 59.92 -9.38 11.89
CA SER A 571 60.22 -8.62 10.64
C SER A 571 61.61 -8.71 9.95
N ALA A 572 61.63 -8.61 8.60
CA ALA A 572 62.24 -7.52 7.78
C ALA A 572 62.67 -7.98 6.36
N THR A 573 62.49 -7.07 5.39
CA THR A 573 63.24 -6.91 4.12
C THR A 573 62.77 -7.62 2.83
N GLN A 574 62.53 -6.76 1.83
CA GLN A 574 62.53 -6.93 0.36
C GLN A 574 63.14 -8.21 -0.22
N MET A 575 62.47 -8.82 -1.20
CA MET A 575 62.85 -8.82 -2.63
C MET A 575 62.04 -9.85 -3.44
N THR A 576 61.26 -9.33 -4.39
CA THR A 576 61.09 -9.78 -5.79
C THR A 576 61.36 -11.23 -6.19
N ALA A 577 60.33 -11.89 -6.73
CA ALA A 577 60.28 -12.70 -7.98
C ALA A 577 59.12 -13.70 -7.81
N GLY A 578 58.19 -13.92 -8.73
CA GLY A 578 58.20 -13.69 -10.17
C GLY A 578 57.48 -14.89 -10.80
N ALA A 579 56.42 -14.56 -11.54
CA ALA A 579 55.83 -15.34 -12.63
C ALA A 579 54.89 -16.52 -12.33
N GLY A 580 53.77 -16.48 -13.06
CA GLY A 580 52.95 -17.63 -13.43
C GLY A 580 51.49 -17.51 -13.03
N ARG A 581 50.72 -16.51 -13.49
CA ARG A 581 49.92 -16.59 -14.74
C ARG A 581 49.22 -17.95 -14.84
N ALA A 582 47.90 -18.01 -14.91
CA ALA A 582 47.04 -17.47 -15.96
C ALA A 582 45.69 -18.22 -15.80
N ILE A 583 44.48 -17.80 -16.16
CA ILE A 583 43.82 -16.73 -16.94
C ILE A 583 42.33 -17.04 -16.65
N GLY A 584 41.35 -16.15 -16.56
CA GLY A 584 41.15 -14.71 -16.77
C GLY A 584 39.68 -14.47 -16.37
N GLY A 585 39.29 -13.32 -15.78
CA GLY A 585 39.48 -11.98 -16.31
C GLY A 585 38.56 -11.82 -17.53
N ILE A 586 37.62 -10.88 -17.60
CA ILE A 586 37.72 -9.42 -17.43
C ILE A 586 36.24 -8.93 -17.42
N GLY A 587 35.77 -7.92 -16.71
CA GLY A 587 36.41 -6.83 -15.98
C GLY A 587 35.48 -5.60 -16.09
N MET A 588 35.02 -5.13 -14.94
CA MET A 588 34.50 -3.76 -14.76
C MET A 588 35.60 -2.74 -15.07
N LEU A 589 35.23 -1.51 -15.43
CA LEU A 589 35.93 -0.33 -14.94
C LEU A 589 34.97 0.83 -14.68
N ASN A 590 35.08 1.34 -13.46
CA ASN A 590 34.54 2.57 -12.92
C ASN A 590 35.07 3.81 -13.64
N ASN A 591 34.34 4.93 -13.59
CA ASN A 591 34.88 6.09 -12.91
C ASN A 591 33.81 7.08 -12.41
N THR A 592 34.08 7.62 -11.23
CA THR A 592 33.34 8.57 -10.41
C THR A 592 33.41 10.01 -10.94
N SER A 593 32.36 10.83 -10.74
CA SER A 593 32.48 12.15 -10.11
C SER A 593 31.16 12.93 -9.96
N SER A 594 31.06 13.58 -8.79
CA SER A 594 30.37 14.84 -8.46
C SER A 594 28.85 14.89 -8.33
N ILE A 595 28.43 15.21 -7.11
CA ILE A 595 27.09 15.62 -6.69
C ILE A 595 26.85 17.06 -7.13
N SER A 596 25.79 17.29 -7.91
CA SER A 596 25.11 18.59 -8.04
C SER A 596 23.61 18.40 -7.79
N LYS A 597 23.02 19.31 -7.00
CA LYS A 597 21.59 19.42 -6.67
C LYS A 597 20.67 19.04 -7.84
N PRO A 598 19.53 18.34 -7.63
CA PRO A 598 18.58 18.12 -8.71
C PRO A 598 17.92 19.45 -9.07
N ALA A 599 18.30 20.00 -10.21
CA ALA A 599 17.45 20.89 -10.98
C ALA A 599 16.24 20.08 -11.46
N ALA A 600 15.08 20.74 -11.53
CA ALA A 600 13.78 20.19 -11.86
C ALA A 600 13.84 19.14 -12.98
N MET A 601 13.38 17.92 -12.67
CA MET A 601 13.21 16.85 -13.65
C MET A 601 12.26 17.29 -14.76
N SER A 602 12.69 17.06 -15.99
CA SER A 602 11.89 17.16 -17.22
C SER A 602 10.63 16.30 -17.10
N ALA A 603 9.51 16.86 -17.57
CA ALA A 603 8.18 16.26 -17.52
C ALA A 603 8.14 14.93 -18.30
N ALA A 604 7.40 13.96 -17.75
CA ALA A 604 7.38 12.58 -18.22
C ALA A 604 6.77 12.43 -19.62
N THR A 605 7.52 11.82 -20.54
CA THR A 605 7.10 11.43 -21.90
C THR A 605 6.47 10.04 -21.96
N VAL A 606 6.15 9.42 -20.81
CA VAL A 606 5.62 8.05 -20.74
C VAL A 606 4.44 7.98 -19.77
N PHE A 607 3.43 7.14 -20.08
CA PHE A 607 2.34 6.85 -19.15
C PHE A 607 2.85 6.20 -17.86
N PRO A 608 2.22 6.49 -16.70
CA PRO A 608 2.55 5.80 -15.47
C PRO A 608 2.35 4.28 -15.57
N ALA A 609 3.35 3.52 -15.12
CA ALA A 609 3.30 2.06 -15.11
C ALA A 609 2.11 1.52 -14.28
N SER A 610 1.70 2.27 -13.25
CA SER A 610 0.53 1.97 -12.42
C SER A 610 -0.77 1.87 -13.23
N PHE A 611 -0.88 2.53 -14.38
CA PHE A 611 -2.01 2.38 -15.29
C PHE A 611 -1.73 1.35 -16.41
N VAL A 612 -0.58 1.47 -17.08
CA VAL A 612 -0.31 0.69 -18.31
C VAL A 612 -0.25 -0.81 -18.04
N GLN A 613 0.38 -1.22 -16.93
CA GLN A 613 0.52 -2.64 -16.61
C GLN A 613 -0.82 -3.36 -16.39
N PRO A 614 -1.69 -2.93 -15.46
CA PRO A 614 -2.98 -3.59 -15.26
C PRO A 614 -3.91 -3.50 -16.48
N TRP A 615 -3.82 -2.41 -17.26
CA TRP A 615 -4.57 -2.29 -18.51
C TRP A 615 -4.12 -3.32 -19.56
N ARG A 616 -2.81 -3.55 -19.72
CA ARG A 616 -2.28 -4.59 -20.61
C ARG A 616 -2.73 -5.99 -20.17
N GLU A 617 -2.55 -6.33 -18.90
CA GLU A 617 -2.94 -7.63 -18.34
C GLU A 617 -4.44 -7.90 -18.54
N LEU A 618 -5.27 -6.87 -18.39
CA LEU A 618 -6.71 -6.96 -18.64
C LEU A 618 -7.06 -7.25 -20.11
N LEU A 619 -6.35 -6.64 -21.06
CA LEU A 619 -6.53 -6.92 -22.49
C LEU A 619 -5.99 -8.31 -22.88
N GLU A 620 -4.82 -8.68 -22.39
CA GLU A 620 -4.18 -9.97 -22.67
C GLU A 620 -5.06 -11.14 -22.20
N SER A 621 -5.65 -11.04 -21.02
CA SER A 621 -6.56 -12.06 -20.48
C SER A 621 -7.85 -12.27 -21.31
N HIS A 622 -8.18 -11.34 -22.21
CA HIS A 622 -9.37 -11.40 -23.08
C HIS A 622 -9.03 -11.54 -24.57
N ARG A 623 -7.74 -11.67 -24.91
CA ARG A 623 -7.19 -11.69 -26.28
C ARG A 623 -7.95 -12.62 -27.23
N ASP A 624 -8.22 -13.85 -26.80
CA ASP A 624 -8.86 -14.86 -27.66
C ASP A 624 -10.31 -14.51 -28.04
N GLN A 625 -11.00 -13.73 -27.21
CA GLN A 625 -12.39 -13.31 -27.46
C GLN A 625 -12.47 -12.22 -28.54
N GLN A 626 -11.34 -11.59 -28.89
CA GLN A 626 -11.26 -10.41 -29.75
C GLN A 626 -10.61 -10.70 -31.11
N ARG A 627 -10.22 -11.97 -31.39
CA ARG A 627 -9.54 -12.32 -32.65
C ARG A 627 -10.36 -12.01 -33.89
N ASP A 628 -11.69 -12.02 -33.82
CA ASP A 628 -12.59 -11.74 -34.94
C ASP A 628 -13.10 -10.28 -35.00
N ASP A 629 -12.62 -9.42 -34.09
CA ASP A 629 -12.98 -8.02 -34.02
C ASP A 629 -12.40 -7.21 -35.21
N LEU A 630 -12.98 -6.04 -35.49
CA LEU A 630 -12.57 -5.13 -36.54
C LEU A 630 -12.42 -3.69 -35.99
N PRO A 631 -11.22 -3.10 -35.95
CA PRO A 631 -9.90 -3.69 -36.23
C PRO A 631 -9.29 -4.36 -34.98
N ASN A 632 -8.75 -5.55 -35.15
CA ASN A 632 -8.19 -6.40 -34.08
C ASN A 632 -6.66 -6.31 -33.89
N GLN A 633 -5.96 -5.34 -34.49
CA GLN A 633 -4.48 -5.29 -34.48
C GLN A 633 -3.84 -5.29 -33.08
N HIS A 634 -4.56 -4.75 -32.09
CA HIS A 634 -4.13 -4.72 -30.69
C HIS A 634 -4.11 -6.11 -30.04
N VAL A 635 -4.80 -7.09 -30.62
CA VAL A 635 -4.77 -8.48 -30.17
C VAL A 635 -3.36 -9.04 -30.31
N ASP A 636 -2.62 -8.66 -31.36
CA ASP A 636 -1.26 -9.17 -31.59
C ASP A 636 -0.16 -8.28 -31.01
N ASP A 637 -0.42 -6.97 -30.92
CA ASP A 637 0.49 -6.00 -30.36
C ASP A 637 -0.30 -4.89 -29.65
N ILE A 638 -0.44 -5.00 -28.32
CA ILE A 638 -1.12 -4.00 -27.49
C ILE A 638 -0.34 -2.68 -27.47
N ASP A 639 0.99 -2.75 -27.54
CA ASP A 639 1.85 -1.55 -27.52
C ASP A 639 1.69 -0.71 -28.77
N SER A 640 1.18 -1.29 -29.86
CA SER A 640 0.75 -0.53 -31.04
C SER A 640 -0.31 0.54 -30.75
N LEU A 641 -1.02 0.46 -29.62
CA LEU A 641 -2.00 1.46 -29.18
C LEU A 641 -1.36 2.65 -28.43
N ILE A 642 -0.17 2.47 -27.86
CA ILE A 642 0.55 3.50 -27.11
C ILE A 642 1.30 4.39 -28.10
N THR A 643 1.18 5.71 -27.94
CA THR A 643 1.73 6.71 -28.86
C THR A 643 1.94 8.04 -28.14
N THR A 644 2.32 9.07 -28.89
CA THR A 644 2.28 10.46 -28.42
C THR A 644 1.29 11.29 -29.24
N SER A 645 0.90 12.45 -28.71
CA SER A 645 0.19 13.47 -29.47
C SER A 645 0.53 14.87 -29.00
N VAL A 646 0.25 15.88 -29.83
CA VAL A 646 0.28 17.28 -29.44
C VAL A 646 -1.16 17.82 -29.54
N PRO A 647 -1.95 17.78 -28.45
CA PRO A 647 -3.31 18.33 -28.45
C PRO A 647 -3.24 19.86 -28.38
N THR A 648 -3.82 20.56 -29.36
CA THR A 648 -3.66 22.02 -29.50
C THR A 648 -4.85 22.81 -28.98
N ALA A 649 -6.07 22.29 -29.18
CA ALA A 649 -7.29 22.96 -28.79
C ALA A 649 -8.43 21.97 -28.50
N LEU A 650 -9.27 22.32 -27.53
CA LEU A 650 -10.56 21.68 -27.29
C LEU A 650 -11.69 22.69 -27.61
N TYR A 651 -12.41 22.43 -28.68
CA TYR A 651 -13.58 23.21 -29.09
C TYR A 651 -14.83 22.62 -28.45
N VAL A 652 -15.73 23.46 -27.95
CA VAL A 652 -17.04 23.04 -27.41
C VAL A 652 -18.14 23.95 -27.93
N GLY A 653 -19.34 23.40 -28.11
CA GLY A 653 -20.49 24.13 -28.67
C GLY A 653 -21.49 23.20 -29.33
N THR A 654 -22.32 23.74 -30.23
CA THR A 654 -23.17 22.91 -31.10
C THR A 654 -22.35 22.23 -32.20
N GLY A 655 -22.84 21.13 -32.75
CA GLY A 655 -22.18 20.44 -33.87
C GLY A 655 -21.85 21.41 -35.02
N HIS A 656 -22.82 22.22 -35.44
CA HIS A 656 -22.62 23.23 -36.49
C HIS A 656 -21.53 24.26 -36.16
N SER A 657 -21.47 24.72 -34.90
CA SER A 657 -20.43 25.66 -34.46
C SER A 657 -19.02 25.05 -34.49
N ILE A 658 -18.90 23.76 -34.15
CA ILE A 658 -17.63 23.01 -34.23
C ILE A 658 -17.18 22.86 -35.68
N TYR A 659 -18.10 22.51 -36.59
CA TYR A 659 -17.77 22.43 -38.02
C TYR A 659 -17.25 23.77 -38.54
N THR A 660 -17.99 24.85 -38.33
CA THR A 660 -17.66 26.17 -38.89
C THR A 660 -16.42 26.81 -38.27
N ARG A 661 -16.08 26.50 -37.00
CA ARG A 661 -14.93 27.11 -36.31
C ARG A 661 -13.65 26.30 -36.36
N ALA A 662 -13.73 24.97 -36.50
CA ALA A 662 -12.57 24.09 -36.43
C ALA A 662 -12.39 23.26 -37.71
N LEU A 663 -13.38 22.46 -38.08
CA LEU A 663 -13.22 21.45 -39.14
C LEU A 663 -13.20 22.07 -40.55
N LEU A 664 -14.15 22.95 -40.86
CA LEU A 664 -14.27 23.54 -42.20
C LEU A 664 -13.11 24.48 -42.55
N PRO A 665 -12.63 25.35 -41.64
CA PRO A 665 -11.40 26.12 -41.88
C PRO A 665 -10.19 25.22 -42.16
N ALA A 666 -10.07 24.08 -41.45
CA ALA A 666 -9.00 23.12 -41.71
C ALA A 666 -9.14 22.47 -43.10
N ILE A 667 -10.35 22.06 -43.47
CA ILE A 667 -10.64 21.49 -44.80
C ILE A 667 -10.32 22.48 -45.92
N LEU A 668 -10.63 23.77 -45.75
CA LEU A 668 -10.27 24.83 -46.72
C LEU A 668 -8.76 24.95 -46.97
N THR A 669 -7.93 24.56 -45.99
CA THR A 669 -6.47 24.60 -46.10
C THR A 669 -5.84 23.32 -46.68
N ALA A 670 -6.64 22.29 -46.94
CA ALA A 670 -6.17 20.99 -47.40
C ALA A 670 -5.50 21.06 -48.78
N ARG A 671 -4.33 20.40 -48.90
CA ARG A 671 -3.54 20.37 -50.14
C ARG A 671 -3.59 19.02 -50.85
N HIS A 672 -3.62 17.94 -50.09
CA HIS A 672 -3.43 16.57 -50.55
C HIS A 672 -4.61 15.67 -50.22
N SER A 673 -5.10 15.67 -48.99
CA SER A 673 -6.17 14.76 -48.59
C SER A 673 -7.06 15.26 -47.45
N VAL A 674 -8.33 14.85 -47.48
CA VAL A 674 -9.29 15.02 -46.38
C VAL A 674 -10.01 13.71 -46.15
N GLN A 675 -9.96 13.16 -44.93
CA GLN A 675 -10.81 12.04 -44.51
C GLN A 675 -11.80 12.56 -43.48
N LEU A 676 -13.09 12.66 -43.84
CA LEU A 676 -14.17 13.08 -42.96
C LEU A 676 -15.02 11.85 -42.61
N ILE A 677 -14.89 11.37 -41.38
CA ILE A 677 -15.63 10.21 -40.87
C ILE A 677 -16.62 10.67 -39.81
N THR A 678 -17.88 10.27 -39.96
CA THR A 678 -18.96 10.58 -39.03
C THR A 678 -19.88 9.38 -38.80
N CYS A 679 -20.72 9.40 -37.76
CA CYS A 679 -21.68 8.32 -37.56
C CYS A 679 -22.97 8.58 -38.37
N TYR A 680 -23.50 9.80 -38.33
CA TYR A 680 -24.78 10.14 -38.93
C TYR A 680 -24.66 11.29 -39.95
N TRP A 681 -25.31 11.11 -41.10
CA TRP A 681 -25.31 12.05 -42.22
C TRP A 681 -26.73 12.45 -42.61
N ALA A 682 -27.12 13.71 -42.42
CA ALA A 682 -28.46 14.16 -42.74
C ALA A 682 -28.53 15.64 -43.19
N PRO A 683 -29.62 16.03 -43.89
CA PRO A 683 -29.89 17.43 -44.22
C PRO A 683 -29.81 18.32 -42.98
N SER A 684 -28.93 19.32 -43.01
CA SER A 684 -28.58 20.12 -41.85
C SER A 684 -27.75 21.35 -42.23
N PRO A 685 -27.71 22.40 -41.39
CA PRO A 685 -26.80 23.53 -41.59
C PRO A 685 -25.32 23.13 -41.68
N SER A 686 -24.92 22.07 -40.96
CA SER A 686 -23.57 21.50 -41.04
C SER A 686 -23.29 20.92 -42.43
N LEU A 687 -24.23 20.16 -43.00
CA LEU A 687 -24.13 19.65 -44.38
C LEU A 687 -24.05 20.78 -45.40
N ASP A 688 -24.91 21.79 -45.27
CA ASP A 688 -24.90 22.95 -46.18
C ASP A 688 -23.54 23.66 -46.15
N SER A 689 -22.95 23.79 -44.97
CA SER A 689 -21.63 24.40 -44.79
C SER A 689 -20.50 23.53 -45.31
N ILE A 690 -20.58 22.21 -45.17
CA ILE A 690 -19.64 21.26 -45.80
C ILE A 690 -19.71 21.41 -47.32
N ARG A 691 -20.91 21.43 -47.91
CA ARG A 691 -21.12 21.62 -49.35
C ARG A 691 -20.52 22.94 -49.83
N ALA A 692 -20.82 24.04 -49.14
CA ALA A 692 -20.27 25.36 -49.46
C ALA A 692 -18.74 25.38 -49.39
N THR A 693 -18.17 24.74 -48.38
CA THR A 693 -16.71 24.61 -48.20
C THR A 693 -16.05 23.84 -49.34
N ILE A 694 -16.63 22.71 -49.77
CA ILE A 694 -16.11 21.94 -50.91
C ILE A 694 -16.22 22.73 -52.21
N LEU A 695 -17.32 23.46 -52.43
CA LEU A 695 -17.48 24.35 -53.58
C LEU A 695 -16.44 25.48 -53.57
N GLN A 696 -16.16 26.07 -52.41
CA GLN A 696 -15.13 27.09 -52.26
C GLN A 696 -13.73 26.53 -52.58
N LEU A 697 -13.40 25.34 -52.06
CA LEU A 697 -12.17 24.62 -52.44
C LEU A 697 -12.09 24.41 -53.95
N ALA A 698 -13.19 23.98 -54.57
CA ALA A 698 -13.24 23.74 -56.01
C ALA A 698 -12.97 25.03 -56.80
N LEU A 699 -13.56 26.15 -56.39
CA LEU A 699 -13.35 27.46 -57.01
C LEU A 699 -11.89 27.92 -56.89
N THR A 700 -11.31 27.86 -55.68
CA THR A 700 -9.92 28.28 -55.45
C THR A 700 -8.93 27.42 -56.25
N ARG A 701 -9.18 26.11 -56.34
CA ARG A 701 -8.29 25.17 -57.06
C ARG A 701 -8.44 25.20 -58.57
N ALA A 702 -9.62 25.55 -59.08
CA ALA A 702 -9.84 25.78 -60.51
C ALA A 702 -9.12 27.05 -60.99
N GLN A 703 -8.93 28.05 -60.10
CA GLN A 703 -8.17 29.27 -60.39
C GLN A 703 -6.64 29.06 -60.34
N ALA A 704 -6.16 28.11 -59.53
CA ALA A 704 -4.74 27.76 -59.44
C ALA A 704 -4.32 26.85 -60.62
N SER A 705 -3.54 27.36 -61.58
CA SER A 705 -3.27 26.68 -62.86
C SER A 705 -2.44 25.38 -62.80
N SER A 706 -1.91 24.98 -61.63
CA SER A 706 -1.12 23.75 -61.43
C SER A 706 -1.20 23.23 -59.99
N GLY A 707 -0.92 21.94 -59.75
CA GLY A 707 -1.05 21.26 -58.44
C GLY A 707 -1.57 19.80 -58.50
N PRO A 708 -1.21 18.93 -57.53
CA PRO A 708 -1.68 17.53 -57.47
C PRO A 708 -3.18 17.45 -57.13
N PRO A 709 -3.87 16.34 -57.45
CA PRO A 709 -5.28 16.15 -57.07
C PRO A 709 -5.47 16.17 -55.55
N LEU A 710 -6.59 16.73 -55.09
CA LEU A 710 -7.01 16.70 -53.69
C LEU A 710 -8.00 15.55 -53.49
N ARG A 711 -7.65 14.57 -52.66
CA ARG A 711 -8.51 13.42 -52.36
C ARG A 711 -9.38 13.69 -51.15
N ILE A 712 -10.70 13.64 -51.32
CA ILE A 712 -11.67 13.81 -50.23
C ILE A 712 -12.43 12.51 -50.05
N THR A 713 -12.40 11.93 -48.86
CA THR A 713 -13.25 10.81 -48.47
C THR A 713 -14.27 11.26 -47.43
N ILE A 714 -15.54 10.96 -47.67
CA ILE A 714 -16.63 11.13 -46.72
C ILE A 714 -17.16 9.74 -46.34
N GLY A 715 -16.93 9.35 -45.10
CA GLY A 715 -17.41 8.10 -44.51
C GLY A 715 -18.54 8.33 -43.51
N PHE A 716 -19.64 7.60 -43.60
CA PHE A 716 -20.69 7.63 -42.57
C PHE A 716 -21.34 6.28 -42.28
N SER A 717 -21.90 6.10 -41.09
CA SER A 717 -22.59 4.83 -40.77
C SER A 717 -24.04 4.81 -41.24
N SER A 718 -24.76 5.91 -41.00
CA SER A 718 -26.20 5.96 -41.21
C SER A 718 -26.67 7.30 -41.75
N ARG A 719 -27.69 7.26 -42.61
CA ARG A 719 -28.44 8.45 -43.06
C ARG A 719 -29.95 8.39 -42.81
N GLY A 720 -30.42 7.34 -42.16
CA GLY A 720 -31.84 7.14 -41.83
C GLY A 720 -32.21 5.66 -41.72
N LEU A 721 -33.41 5.39 -41.18
CA LEU A 721 -33.88 4.02 -40.89
C LEU A 721 -34.02 3.16 -42.16
N PHE A 722 -34.51 3.73 -43.26
CA PHE A 722 -34.64 3.02 -44.54
C PHE A 722 -33.28 2.57 -45.12
N GLN A 723 -32.24 3.42 -45.03
CA GLN A 723 -30.91 3.01 -45.47
C GLN A 723 -30.37 1.85 -44.62
N LYS A 724 -30.58 1.85 -43.29
CA LYS A 724 -30.15 0.75 -42.41
C LYS A 724 -30.82 -0.58 -42.75
N LEU A 725 -32.12 -0.59 -43.02
CA LEU A 725 -32.90 -1.81 -43.29
C LEU A 725 -32.49 -2.52 -44.60
N PHE A 726 -31.97 -1.77 -45.57
CA PHE A 726 -31.57 -2.29 -46.88
C PHE A 726 -30.05 -2.17 -47.12
N HIS A 727 -29.26 -1.90 -46.07
CA HIS A 727 -27.81 -1.76 -46.20
C HIS A 727 -27.13 -3.11 -46.46
N THR A 728 -26.03 -3.09 -47.21
CA THR A 728 -25.20 -4.28 -47.38
C THR A 728 -24.55 -4.72 -46.05
N PRO A 729 -24.51 -6.02 -45.73
CA PRO A 729 -23.77 -6.53 -44.57
C PRO A 729 -22.24 -6.61 -44.82
N SER A 730 -21.77 -6.23 -46.01
CA SER A 730 -20.34 -6.30 -46.36
C SER A 730 -19.49 -5.37 -45.49
N ARG A 731 -18.28 -5.85 -45.13
CA ARG A 731 -17.23 -5.04 -44.48
C ARG A 731 -16.74 -3.90 -45.37
N ASP A 732 -16.84 -4.04 -46.68
CA ASP A 732 -16.48 -2.99 -47.64
C ASP A 732 -17.51 -1.86 -47.68
N GLY A 733 -18.68 -2.06 -47.07
CA GLY A 733 -19.76 -1.09 -47.04
C GLY A 733 -20.36 -0.80 -48.42
N HIS A 734 -21.02 0.34 -48.56
CA HIS A 734 -21.60 0.84 -49.80
C HIS A 734 -20.86 2.10 -50.26
N VAL A 735 -20.27 2.07 -51.45
CA VAL A 735 -19.65 3.24 -52.09
C VAL A 735 -20.66 3.89 -53.02
N TYR A 736 -20.95 5.17 -52.80
CA TYR A 736 -21.95 5.90 -53.57
C TYR A 736 -21.35 6.40 -54.89
N PRO A 737 -21.95 6.06 -56.05
CA PRO A 737 -21.48 6.55 -57.33
C PRO A 737 -21.70 8.08 -57.46
N PRO A 738 -20.92 8.77 -58.31
CA PRO A 738 -20.99 10.22 -58.45
C PRO A 738 -22.38 10.79 -58.73
N SER A 739 -23.21 10.05 -59.48
CA SER A 739 -24.59 10.42 -59.78
C SER A 739 -25.49 10.56 -58.54
N GLN A 740 -25.12 9.98 -57.40
CA GLN A 740 -25.88 10.02 -56.15
C GLN A 740 -25.38 11.09 -55.17
N TRP A 741 -24.25 11.76 -55.44
CA TRP A 741 -23.71 12.79 -54.54
C TRP A 741 -24.67 13.95 -54.30
N PRO A 742 -25.43 14.47 -55.29
CA PRO A 742 -26.41 15.53 -55.05
C PRO A 742 -27.53 15.12 -54.09
N GLU A 743 -27.97 13.85 -54.13
CA GLU A 743 -28.96 13.30 -53.19
C GLU A 743 -28.43 13.18 -51.76
N LEU A 744 -27.10 13.24 -51.59
CA LEU A 744 -26.41 13.33 -50.31
C LEU A 744 -26.11 14.78 -49.89
N GLY A 745 -26.53 15.77 -50.70
CA GLY A 745 -26.26 17.19 -50.47
C GLY A 745 -24.84 17.63 -50.85
N LEU A 746 -24.13 16.86 -51.68
CA LEU A 746 -22.76 17.13 -52.10
C LEU A 746 -22.70 17.68 -53.55
N PRO A 747 -21.60 18.33 -53.96
CA PRO A 747 -21.43 18.85 -55.32
C PRO A 747 -21.36 17.76 -56.41
N ASP A 748 -21.72 18.12 -57.63
CA ASP A 748 -21.63 17.25 -58.81
C ASP A 748 -20.19 16.95 -59.23
N GLU A 749 -19.97 15.78 -59.84
CA GLU A 749 -18.67 15.31 -60.33
C GLU A 749 -18.00 16.30 -61.27
N ASP A 750 -18.76 16.87 -62.22
CA ASP A 750 -18.25 17.82 -63.20
C ASP A 750 -17.65 19.07 -62.56
N VAL A 751 -18.18 19.51 -61.42
CA VAL A 751 -17.68 20.67 -60.67
C VAL A 751 -16.36 20.31 -59.98
N LEU A 752 -16.26 19.12 -59.40
CA LEU A 752 -15.10 18.67 -58.65
C LEU A 752 -13.94 18.24 -59.56
N ALA A 753 -14.23 17.57 -60.68
CA ALA A 753 -13.25 17.12 -61.67
C ALA A 753 -12.50 18.31 -62.28
N LYS A 754 -13.21 19.40 -62.62
CA LYS A 754 -12.61 20.66 -63.11
C LYS A 754 -11.64 21.30 -62.11
N ALA A 755 -11.82 21.03 -60.83
CA ALA A 755 -10.98 21.52 -59.75
C ALA A 755 -9.90 20.52 -59.28
N ARG A 756 -9.77 19.36 -59.96
CA ARG A 756 -8.89 18.24 -59.56
C ARG A 756 -9.14 17.81 -58.11
N ILE A 757 -10.42 17.62 -57.77
CA ILE A 757 -10.87 17.07 -56.50
C ILE A 757 -11.44 15.67 -56.77
N GLU A 758 -10.85 14.66 -56.14
CA GLU A 758 -11.30 13.27 -56.19
C GLU A 758 -12.15 12.99 -54.95
N LEU A 759 -13.48 12.89 -55.10
CA LEU A 759 -14.39 12.62 -54.00
C LEU A 759 -14.78 11.14 -53.94
N THR A 760 -14.65 10.53 -52.77
CA THR A 760 -15.19 9.20 -52.45
C THR A 760 -16.19 9.32 -51.31
N VAL A 761 -17.40 8.78 -51.49
CA VAL A 761 -18.42 8.75 -50.45
C VAL A 761 -18.77 7.29 -50.15
N LYS A 762 -18.65 6.89 -48.89
CA LYS A 762 -18.82 5.49 -48.46
C LYS A 762 -19.63 5.39 -47.17
N SER A 763 -20.50 4.39 -47.07
CA SER A 763 -21.17 4.05 -45.82
C SER A 763 -20.90 2.63 -45.33
N VAL A 764 -20.72 2.48 -44.02
CA VAL A 764 -20.44 1.20 -43.36
C VAL A 764 -21.41 0.99 -42.20
N PHE A 765 -22.19 -0.08 -42.25
CA PHE A 765 -23.19 -0.44 -41.24
C PHE A 765 -23.32 -1.96 -41.15
N PHE A 766 -23.33 -2.51 -39.92
CA PHE A 766 -23.43 -3.95 -39.70
C PHE A 766 -24.80 -4.32 -39.11
N THR A 767 -25.53 -5.20 -39.78
CA THR A 767 -26.90 -5.57 -39.37
C THR A 767 -26.89 -6.55 -38.17
N PRO A 768 -27.93 -6.54 -37.30
CA PRO A 768 -29.13 -5.71 -37.37
C PRO A 768 -29.05 -4.31 -36.72
N PHE A 769 -28.10 -4.03 -35.82
CA PHE A 769 -28.06 -2.73 -35.08
C PHE A 769 -26.65 -2.23 -34.74
N SER A 770 -25.60 -2.68 -35.44
CA SER A 770 -24.24 -2.23 -35.17
C SER A 770 -23.93 -0.95 -35.95
N VAL A 771 -23.60 0.09 -35.19
CA VAL A 771 -23.33 1.43 -35.70
C VAL A 771 -21.84 1.70 -35.60
N MET A 772 -21.28 2.22 -36.69
CA MET A 772 -19.93 2.78 -36.70
C MET A 772 -20.01 4.16 -36.06
N HIS A 773 -19.59 4.26 -34.81
CA HIS A 773 -19.68 5.49 -34.04
C HIS A 773 -18.43 6.39 -34.04
N PRO A 774 -17.25 6.04 -34.63
CA PRO A 774 -16.11 6.94 -34.57
C PRO A 774 -16.37 8.17 -35.43
N LYS A 775 -15.82 9.30 -34.98
CA LYS A 775 -15.96 10.58 -35.67
C LYS A 775 -14.59 11.25 -35.65
N PHE A 776 -14.06 11.54 -36.83
CA PHE A 776 -12.79 12.24 -36.96
C PHE A 776 -12.66 12.87 -38.33
N VAL A 777 -11.86 13.94 -38.40
CA VAL A 777 -11.42 14.55 -39.64
C VAL A 777 -9.91 14.55 -39.66
N ILE A 778 -9.30 14.02 -40.71
CA ILE A 778 -7.84 14.08 -40.93
C ILE A 778 -7.60 14.94 -42.16
N VAL A 779 -6.69 15.90 -42.04
CA VAL A 779 -6.30 16.79 -43.14
C VAL A 779 -4.81 16.62 -43.43
N ASP A 780 -4.50 16.31 -44.68
CA ASP A 780 -3.16 16.10 -45.25
C ASP A 780 -2.28 15.10 -44.48
N GLY A 781 -2.91 14.20 -43.71
CA GLY A 781 -2.22 13.24 -42.84
C GLY A 781 -1.39 13.87 -41.70
N ALA A 782 -1.50 15.18 -41.48
CA ALA A 782 -0.66 15.92 -40.53
C ALA A 782 -1.43 16.36 -39.27
N ARG A 783 -2.73 16.61 -39.40
CA ARG A 783 -3.59 17.09 -38.31
C ARG A 783 -4.89 16.32 -38.29
N ALA A 784 -5.40 16.06 -37.09
CA ALA A 784 -6.68 15.41 -36.92
C ALA A 784 -7.57 16.15 -35.91
N TRP A 785 -8.87 16.09 -36.15
CA TRP A 785 -9.91 16.56 -35.25
C TRP A 785 -10.77 15.36 -34.85
N VAL A 786 -11.01 15.17 -33.56
CA VAL A 786 -11.86 14.09 -33.05
C VAL A 786 -13.09 14.71 -32.37
N PRO A 787 -14.18 14.94 -33.12
CA PRO A 787 -15.42 15.52 -32.58
C PRO A 787 -16.34 14.46 -31.98
N SER A 788 -17.24 14.87 -31.11
CA SER A 788 -18.38 14.06 -30.67
C SER A 788 -19.64 14.25 -31.54
N CYS A 789 -19.66 15.28 -32.40
CA CYS A 789 -20.81 15.69 -33.22
C CYS A 789 -20.93 14.98 -34.58
N ASN A 790 -22.17 14.78 -35.01
CA ASN A 790 -22.51 14.24 -36.33
C ASN A 790 -22.69 15.35 -37.39
N VAL A 791 -22.89 14.96 -38.65
CA VAL A 791 -23.37 15.87 -39.70
C VAL A 791 -24.89 15.86 -39.68
N SER A 792 -25.46 16.68 -38.81
CA SER A 792 -26.86 16.61 -38.46
C SER A 792 -27.39 17.93 -37.87
N TRP A 793 -28.70 18.03 -37.70
CA TRP A 793 -29.41 19.29 -37.36
C TRP A 793 -29.49 19.56 -35.87
N GLU A 794 -29.05 18.63 -35.01
CA GLU A 794 -29.28 18.72 -33.58
C GLU A 794 -28.40 19.77 -32.92
N ARG A 795 -29.04 20.61 -32.09
CA ARG A 795 -28.38 21.58 -31.22
C ARG A 795 -27.94 20.88 -29.92
N TRP A 796 -27.08 19.88 -30.02
CA TRP A 796 -26.50 19.20 -28.87
C TRP A 796 -25.20 19.87 -28.43
N PHE A 797 -24.89 19.82 -27.13
CA PHE A 797 -23.60 20.25 -26.61
C PHE A 797 -22.57 19.15 -26.88
N GLU A 798 -21.54 19.52 -27.63
CA GLU A 798 -20.56 18.62 -28.22
C GLU A 798 -19.15 19.18 -27.96
N GLY A 799 -18.14 18.34 -28.16
CA GLY A 799 -16.74 18.75 -28.09
C GLY A 799 -15.93 18.22 -29.27
N CYS A 800 -14.78 18.82 -29.52
CA CYS A 800 -13.83 18.39 -30.54
C CYS A 800 -12.41 18.75 -30.12
N VAL A 801 -11.54 17.73 -30.04
CA VAL A 801 -10.12 17.94 -29.79
C VAL A 801 -9.36 17.98 -31.11
N GLU A 802 -8.51 18.99 -31.28
CA GLU A 802 -7.51 19.04 -32.34
C GLU A 802 -6.20 18.44 -31.83
N VAL A 803 -5.63 17.53 -32.62
CA VAL A 803 -4.39 16.81 -32.30
C VAL A 803 -3.44 16.77 -33.48
N GLN A 804 -2.15 16.76 -33.18
CA GLN A 804 -1.04 16.57 -34.12
C GLN A 804 -0.08 15.49 -33.60
N GLY A 805 0.93 15.12 -34.41
CA GLY A 805 1.95 14.14 -34.05
C GLY A 805 1.51 12.69 -34.32
N ASP A 806 2.17 11.74 -33.67
CA ASP A 806 2.09 10.31 -34.00
C ASP A 806 0.68 9.70 -33.93
N ILE A 807 -0.20 10.28 -33.10
CA ILE A 807 -1.61 9.85 -33.03
C ILE A 807 -2.34 9.95 -34.38
N VAL A 808 -1.94 10.88 -35.26
CA VAL A 808 -2.54 11.04 -36.59
C VAL A 808 -2.27 9.80 -37.45
N ASN A 809 -1.08 9.19 -37.32
CA ASN A 809 -0.75 7.93 -38.00
C ASN A 809 -1.63 6.77 -37.51
N LYS A 810 -1.95 6.73 -36.21
CA LYS A 810 -2.86 5.71 -35.66
C LYS A 810 -4.29 5.87 -36.19
N LEU A 811 -4.76 7.12 -36.30
CA LEU A 811 -6.07 7.46 -36.87
C LEU A 811 -6.15 7.13 -38.36
N LEU A 812 -5.08 7.40 -39.13
CA LEU A 812 -4.97 7.01 -40.54
C LEU A 812 -4.98 5.49 -40.71
N ALA A 813 -4.18 4.76 -39.92
CA ALA A 813 -4.17 3.30 -39.96
C ALA A 813 -5.54 2.69 -39.61
N PHE A 814 -6.26 3.30 -38.66
CA PHE A 814 -7.63 2.92 -38.36
C PHE A 814 -8.58 3.23 -39.53
N TYR A 815 -8.46 4.41 -40.14
CA TYR A 815 -9.20 4.79 -41.34
C TYR A 815 -8.97 3.79 -42.48
N ASP A 816 -7.74 3.46 -42.83
CA ASP A 816 -7.43 2.60 -43.98
C ASP A 816 -8.05 1.20 -43.81
N ARG A 817 -8.00 0.65 -42.60
CA ARG A 817 -8.53 -0.69 -42.29
C ARG A 817 -10.06 -0.76 -42.31
N VAL A 818 -10.73 0.34 -41.98
CA VAL A 818 -12.19 0.34 -41.77
C VAL A 818 -12.92 1.03 -42.93
N TRP A 819 -12.37 2.11 -43.46
CA TRP A 819 -13.00 3.01 -44.42
C TRP A 819 -12.29 3.07 -45.78
N GLY A 820 -11.04 2.60 -45.87
CA GLY A 820 -10.27 2.60 -47.11
C GLY A 820 -10.97 1.88 -48.29
N SER A 821 -10.58 2.25 -49.50
CA SER A 821 -10.95 1.58 -50.75
C SER A 821 -9.90 0.50 -51.04
N GLY A 822 -10.30 -0.78 -51.13
CA GLY A 822 -9.39 -1.91 -51.36
C GLY A 822 -8.62 -1.93 -52.70
N LYS A 823 -8.49 -0.79 -53.40
CA LYS A 823 -7.73 -0.63 -54.65
C LYS A 823 -6.45 0.21 -54.54
N ASP A 824 -6.23 0.95 -53.45
CA ASP A 824 -5.05 1.81 -53.26
C ASP A 824 -4.28 1.49 -51.97
N SER A 825 -4.22 0.22 -51.54
CA SER A 825 -3.49 -0.18 -50.33
C SER A 825 -1.97 -0.27 -50.51
N HIS A 826 -1.38 0.44 -51.48
CA HIS A 826 0.07 0.52 -51.64
C HIS A 826 0.51 1.92 -52.11
N LEU A 827 1.47 2.47 -51.38
CA LEU A 827 2.33 3.63 -51.68
C LEU A 827 1.80 5.02 -51.24
N ILE A 828 2.17 5.41 -50.01
CA ILE A 828 2.74 6.76 -49.82
C ILE A 828 4.15 6.68 -50.42
N PRO A 829 4.54 7.52 -51.40
CA PRO A 829 5.93 7.56 -51.84
C PRO A 829 6.78 8.09 -50.68
N ASP A 830 7.87 7.37 -50.38
CA ASP A 830 8.94 7.84 -49.52
C ASP A 830 9.29 9.29 -49.87
N LEU A 831 9.17 10.20 -48.90
CA LEU A 831 9.89 11.46 -48.95
C LEU A 831 11.36 11.12 -48.67
N GLU A 832 12.09 10.81 -49.74
CA GLU A 832 13.55 10.67 -49.71
C GLU A 832 14.20 11.91 -49.07
N GLU A 833 15.04 11.65 -48.06
CA GLU A 833 16.09 12.55 -47.63
C GLU A 833 17.07 12.80 -48.78
N THR A 834 16.92 13.90 -49.51
CA THR A 834 18.06 14.61 -50.11
C THR A 834 17.71 16.08 -50.33
N ASP A 835 18.07 16.95 -49.39
CA ASP A 835 19.05 18.02 -49.67
C ASP A 835 19.28 18.86 -48.41
N ASN A 836 20.56 18.91 -48.02
CA ASN A 836 21.07 19.79 -46.99
C ASN A 836 21.41 21.13 -47.66
N PRO A 837 20.88 22.27 -47.19
CA PRO A 837 21.64 23.50 -47.32
C PRO A 837 21.67 24.25 -45.99
N THR A 838 22.82 24.15 -45.34
CA THR A 838 23.38 25.26 -44.56
C THR A 838 23.35 26.54 -45.40
N ARG A 839 22.49 27.50 -45.06
CA ARG A 839 22.73 28.93 -45.32
C ARG A 839 21.88 29.82 -44.42
N ASN A 840 22.58 30.66 -43.66
CA ASN A 840 22.08 31.72 -42.78
C ASN A 840 20.95 32.56 -43.43
N PRO A 841 19.95 33.04 -42.68
CA PRO A 841 19.13 34.15 -43.14
C PRO A 841 19.90 35.48 -43.00
N PRO A 842 19.77 36.41 -43.96
CA PRO A 842 20.42 37.72 -43.92
C PRO A 842 19.65 38.70 -43.02
N GLU A 843 20.41 39.62 -42.42
CA GLU A 843 19.91 40.81 -41.72
C GLU A 843 19.43 41.91 -42.70
N ASN A 844 18.41 42.63 -42.21
CA ASN A 844 18.08 44.05 -42.37
C ASN A 844 17.57 44.66 -43.70
N GLY A 845 16.38 45.26 -43.56
CA GLY A 845 15.91 46.50 -44.21
C GLY A 845 14.71 46.29 -45.14
N THR A 846 13.56 46.99 -45.06
CA THR A 846 13.10 48.14 -44.28
C THR A 846 11.57 48.26 -44.47
N HIS A 847 10.87 48.61 -43.40
CA HIS A 847 9.48 49.11 -43.26
C HIS A 847 9.03 50.22 -44.26
N PRO A 848 7.78 50.74 -44.25
CA PRO A 848 6.46 50.20 -43.81
C PRO A 848 5.27 50.57 -44.74
N LEU A 849 4.10 49.96 -44.51
CA LEU A 849 2.86 50.73 -44.39
C LEU A 849 1.92 50.09 -43.36
N GLN A 850 1.76 50.82 -42.26
CA GLN A 850 0.94 50.53 -41.09
C GLN A 850 -0.54 50.81 -41.38
N SER A 851 -1.41 49.91 -40.90
CA SER A 851 -2.59 50.20 -40.08
C SER A 851 -3.19 48.85 -39.70
N SER A 852 -3.39 48.42 -38.46
CA SER A 852 -3.28 49.05 -37.16
C SER A 852 -3.27 47.90 -36.16
N THR A 853 -2.32 47.92 -35.23
CA THR A 853 -2.38 47.14 -34.00
C THR A 853 -3.61 47.54 -33.21
N SER A 854 -4.45 46.57 -32.87
CA SER A 854 -5.13 46.55 -31.58
C SER A 854 -4.89 45.19 -30.96
N ASP A 855 -4.22 45.18 -29.80
CA ASP A 855 -4.51 44.19 -28.78
C ASP A 855 -6.03 43.98 -28.73
N SER A 856 -6.46 42.74 -28.94
CA SER A 856 -7.84 42.38 -28.66
C SER A 856 -7.83 41.01 -27.99
N PRO A 857 -7.91 40.98 -26.66
CA PRO A 857 -8.42 39.82 -25.96
C PRO A 857 -9.87 39.62 -26.42
N ILE A 858 -10.34 38.37 -26.50
CA ILE A 858 -11.75 38.02 -26.57
C ILE A 858 -12.45 38.31 -27.92
N HIS A 859 -12.79 37.25 -28.67
CA HIS A 859 -14.06 37.28 -29.40
C HIS A 859 -15.16 37.01 -28.37
N ASN A 860 -15.78 38.09 -27.86
CA ASN A 860 -16.86 38.01 -26.88
C ASN A 860 -18.13 37.66 -27.64
N THR A 861 -18.34 36.39 -27.97
CA THR A 861 -19.71 35.88 -27.94
C THR A 861 -20.03 35.81 -26.45
N GLY A 862 -20.60 36.88 -25.89
CA GLY A 862 -20.53 37.24 -24.46
C GLY A 862 -20.63 36.10 -23.45
N ASP A 863 -20.06 36.29 -22.25
CA ASP A 863 -19.87 35.39 -21.07
C ASP A 863 -20.90 34.27 -20.76
N SER A 864 -22.01 34.20 -21.49
CA SER A 864 -23.05 33.20 -21.45
C SER A 864 -23.05 32.17 -22.61
N SER A 865 -22.32 32.32 -23.73
CA SER A 865 -22.39 31.34 -24.84
C SER A 865 -21.77 29.98 -24.48
N ALA A 866 -22.36 28.89 -25.01
CA ALA A 866 -21.81 27.54 -24.92
C ALA A 866 -20.65 27.30 -25.90
N THR A 867 -20.54 28.15 -26.92
CA THR A 867 -19.59 28.01 -28.02
C THR A 867 -18.25 28.63 -27.61
N GLN A 868 -17.32 27.78 -27.17
CA GLN A 868 -16.02 28.21 -26.63
C GLN A 868 -14.89 27.34 -27.19
N SER A 869 -13.65 27.74 -26.92
CA SER A 869 -12.45 26.96 -27.25
C SER A 869 -11.41 27.13 -26.15
N ILE A 870 -10.80 26.03 -25.74
CA ILE A 870 -9.74 25.99 -24.75
C ILE A 870 -8.45 25.67 -25.50
N THR A 871 -7.49 26.60 -25.48
CA THR A 871 -6.13 26.32 -25.96
C THR A 871 -5.43 25.39 -24.99
N LEU A 872 -4.87 24.31 -25.52
CA LEU A 872 -4.10 23.32 -24.76
C LEU A 872 -2.62 23.66 -25.00
N ASN A 873 -1.96 24.24 -24.00
CA ASN A 873 -0.57 24.72 -24.11
C ASN A 873 0.47 23.58 -24.03
N THR A 874 0.29 22.50 -24.79
CA THR A 874 1.28 21.42 -24.87
C THR A 874 2.33 21.78 -25.92
N LYS A 875 3.43 22.41 -25.50
CA LYS A 875 4.56 22.69 -26.41
C LYS A 875 5.37 21.44 -26.75
N GLU A 876 5.23 20.39 -25.96
CA GLU A 876 5.89 19.09 -26.13
C GLU A 876 4.84 17.98 -26.33
N PRO A 877 5.18 16.89 -27.04
CA PRO A 877 4.29 15.73 -27.18
C PRO A 877 3.91 15.14 -25.81
N VAL A 878 2.62 14.91 -25.60
CA VAL A 878 2.09 14.23 -24.41
C VAL A 878 1.90 12.74 -24.68
N PRO A 879 2.05 11.87 -23.66
CA PRO A 879 1.71 10.47 -23.77
C PRO A 879 0.22 10.30 -24.12
N THR A 880 -0.05 9.54 -25.17
CA THR A 880 -1.43 9.27 -25.64
C THR A 880 -1.64 7.79 -25.94
N ILE A 881 -2.80 7.24 -25.59
CA ILE A 881 -3.20 5.90 -26.01
C ILE A 881 -4.40 6.00 -26.96
N PHE A 882 -4.29 5.33 -28.10
CA PHE A 882 -5.37 5.15 -29.06
C PHE A 882 -6.30 4.03 -28.56
N LEU A 883 -7.58 4.33 -28.33
CA LEU A 883 -8.54 3.42 -27.71
C LEU A 883 -9.70 3.09 -28.67
N PRO A 884 -9.50 2.21 -29.67
CA PRO A 884 -10.60 1.74 -30.49
C PRO A 884 -11.48 0.76 -29.71
N SER A 885 -12.79 0.83 -29.90
CA SER A 885 -13.71 -0.25 -29.54
C SER A 885 -13.87 -1.17 -30.72
N SER A 886 -12.96 -2.12 -30.86
CA SER A 886 -12.80 -2.96 -32.06
C SER A 886 -13.92 -3.95 -32.35
N HIS A 887 -14.95 -4.06 -31.53
CA HIS A 887 -16.06 -4.96 -31.83
C HIS A 887 -17.15 -4.21 -32.61
N HIS A 888 -17.80 -4.90 -33.55
CA HIS A 888 -18.99 -4.40 -34.21
C HIS A 888 -20.25 -5.14 -33.73
N ARG A 889 -20.15 -6.35 -33.17
CA ARG A 889 -21.32 -7.03 -32.59
C ARG A 889 -20.88 -8.04 -31.54
N ASN A 890 -21.36 -7.91 -30.30
CA ASN A 890 -21.22 -8.99 -29.33
C ASN A 890 -22.27 -10.08 -29.61
N PRO A 891 -21.87 -11.34 -29.94
CA PRO A 891 -22.81 -12.43 -30.21
C PRO A 891 -23.67 -12.79 -28.99
N LYS A 892 -23.24 -12.38 -27.78
CA LYS A 892 -23.95 -12.60 -26.53
C LYS A 892 -24.92 -11.46 -26.16
N PHE A 893 -25.01 -10.40 -26.98
CA PHE A 893 -25.91 -9.27 -26.73
C PHE A 893 -27.39 -9.68 -26.85
N ALA A 894 -28.15 -9.47 -25.78
CA ALA A 894 -29.60 -9.66 -25.75
C ALA A 894 -30.33 -8.31 -25.65
N PHE A 895 -31.35 -8.12 -26.51
CA PHE A 895 -32.23 -6.92 -26.54
C PHE A 895 -33.03 -6.74 -25.25
N PHE A 896 -33.31 -7.85 -24.56
CA PHE A 896 -34.00 -7.83 -23.29
C PHE A 896 -33.04 -8.31 -22.19
N PRO A 897 -32.44 -7.39 -21.42
CA PRO A 897 -31.46 -7.71 -20.39
C PRO A 897 -31.91 -8.77 -19.38
N PHE A 898 -33.21 -8.80 -19.09
CA PHE A 898 -33.81 -9.76 -18.16
C PHE A 898 -33.73 -11.22 -18.64
N LEU A 899 -33.27 -11.45 -19.87
CA LEU A 899 -33.02 -12.78 -20.44
C LEU A 899 -31.52 -13.17 -20.42
N SER A 900 -30.58 -12.25 -20.16
CA SER A 900 -29.13 -12.53 -20.14
C SER A 900 -28.28 -11.42 -19.50
N HIS A 901 -27.40 -11.81 -18.58
CA HIS A 901 -26.40 -10.96 -17.91
C HIS A 901 -24.98 -11.27 -18.41
N THR A 902 -24.72 -11.11 -19.70
CA THR A 902 -23.36 -11.30 -20.26
C THR A 902 -22.53 -10.05 -20.14
N ASN A 903 -21.24 -10.18 -19.78
CA ASN A 903 -20.28 -9.09 -19.73
C ASN A 903 -20.06 -8.42 -21.11
N PRO A 904 -19.67 -7.13 -21.13
CA PRO A 904 -19.31 -6.45 -22.37
C PRO A 904 -17.99 -7.04 -22.94
N PRO A 905 -17.74 -6.91 -24.25
CA PRO A 905 -16.43 -7.19 -24.81
C PRO A 905 -15.38 -6.26 -24.17
N MET A 906 -14.20 -6.79 -23.90
CA MET A 906 -13.12 -6.07 -23.22
C MET A 906 -12.29 -5.25 -24.22
N THR A 907 -12.92 -4.30 -24.92
CA THR A 907 -12.19 -3.46 -25.87
C THR A 907 -11.10 -2.61 -25.20
N PRO A 908 -10.08 -2.14 -25.96
CA PRO A 908 -9.13 -1.15 -25.46
C PRO A 908 -9.77 0.00 -24.68
N LEU A 909 -10.86 0.58 -25.19
CA LEU A 909 -11.59 1.66 -24.54
C LEU A 909 -12.28 1.22 -23.23
N ASN A 910 -13.00 0.10 -23.24
CA ASN A 910 -13.68 -0.42 -22.04
C ASN A 910 -12.66 -0.79 -20.96
N ALA A 911 -11.57 -1.46 -21.34
CA ALA A 911 -10.47 -1.84 -20.45
C ALA A 911 -9.82 -0.61 -19.83
N ALA A 912 -9.55 0.44 -20.61
CA ALA A 912 -8.97 1.68 -20.10
C ALA A 912 -9.88 2.36 -19.08
N LEU A 913 -11.19 2.47 -19.37
CA LEU A 913 -12.15 3.07 -18.44
C LEU A 913 -12.25 2.31 -17.11
N LEU A 914 -12.35 0.97 -17.17
CA LEU A 914 -12.41 0.13 -15.97
C LEU A 914 -11.11 0.22 -15.15
N THR A 915 -9.96 0.20 -15.83
CA THR A 915 -8.65 0.32 -15.17
C THR A 915 -8.49 1.68 -14.49
N LEU A 916 -8.89 2.77 -15.16
CA LEU A 916 -8.86 4.11 -14.56
C LEU A 916 -9.79 4.23 -13.36
N PHE A 917 -11.01 3.69 -13.44
CA PHE A 917 -11.94 3.72 -12.30
C PHE A 917 -11.46 2.88 -11.12
N ALA A 918 -10.79 1.75 -11.38
CA ALA A 918 -10.16 0.94 -10.34
C ALA A 918 -8.99 1.70 -9.67
N ASN A 919 -8.18 2.39 -10.47
CA ASN A 919 -6.97 3.07 -10.01
C ASN A 919 -7.21 4.47 -9.42
N ALA A 920 -8.40 5.05 -9.63
CA ALA A 920 -8.72 6.41 -9.17
C ALA A 920 -8.47 6.57 -7.67
N GLN A 921 -7.82 7.67 -7.29
CA GLN A 921 -7.42 7.97 -5.91
C GLN A 921 -8.21 9.10 -5.28
N HIS A 922 -8.71 10.04 -6.08
CA HIS A 922 -9.29 11.29 -5.62
C HIS A 922 -10.66 11.55 -6.25
N GLN A 923 -10.73 11.59 -7.57
CA GLN A 923 -11.95 12.04 -8.26
C GLN A 923 -12.13 11.41 -9.64
N ILE A 924 -13.37 11.04 -9.95
CA ILE A 924 -13.83 10.66 -11.29
C ILE A 924 -14.89 11.65 -11.75
N THR A 925 -14.63 12.34 -12.86
CA THR A 925 -15.60 13.23 -13.52
C THR A 925 -15.99 12.69 -14.88
N ILE A 926 -17.28 12.44 -15.09
CA ILE A 926 -17.82 11.90 -16.34
C ILE A 926 -18.81 12.89 -16.95
N LEU A 927 -18.62 13.19 -18.23
CA LEU A 927 -19.60 13.78 -19.13
C LEU A 927 -20.03 12.73 -20.14
N THR A 928 -21.32 12.40 -20.17
CA THR A 928 -21.85 11.39 -21.09
C THR A 928 -23.34 11.67 -21.37
N PRO A 929 -23.83 11.48 -22.60
CA PRO A 929 -25.24 11.66 -22.90
C PRO A 929 -26.16 10.78 -22.05
N ASN A 930 -25.74 9.52 -21.83
CA ASN A 930 -26.54 8.48 -21.21
C ASN A 930 -25.70 7.65 -20.23
N VAL A 931 -26.35 7.08 -19.20
CA VAL A 931 -25.74 6.16 -18.22
C VAL A 931 -26.68 4.98 -18.00
N THR A 932 -26.37 3.84 -18.64
CA THR A 932 -27.15 2.59 -18.50
C THR A 932 -26.29 1.33 -18.44
N SER A 933 -24.96 1.48 -18.61
CA SER A 933 -24.01 0.37 -18.55
C SER A 933 -23.75 -0.04 -17.09
N TRP A 934 -24.13 -1.26 -16.72
CA TRP A 934 -23.96 -1.75 -15.34
C TRP A 934 -22.50 -1.89 -14.90
N PRO A 935 -21.52 -2.30 -15.74
CA PRO A 935 -20.10 -2.36 -15.32
C PRO A 935 -19.55 -0.99 -14.96
N VAL A 936 -19.98 0.06 -15.66
CA VAL A 936 -19.64 1.45 -15.31
C VAL A 936 -20.21 1.79 -13.94
N VAL A 937 -21.50 1.52 -13.72
CA VAL A 937 -22.17 1.84 -12.46
C VAL A 937 -21.53 1.08 -11.29
N GLU A 938 -21.15 -0.18 -11.47
CA GLU A 938 -20.49 -0.97 -10.44
C GLU A 938 -19.06 -0.49 -10.17
N ALA A 939 -18.26 -0.23 -11.20
CA ALA A 939 -16.92 0.33 -11.03
C ALA A 939 -16.94 1.69 -10.31
N LEU A 940 -17.93 2.54 -10.58
CA LEU A 940 -18.12 3.81 -9.88
C LEU A 940 -18.60 3.64 -8.43
N LEU A 941 -19.45 2.63 -8.14
CA LEU A 941 -19.81 2.29 -6.76
C LEU A 941 -18.58 1.80 -5.98
N ASP A 942 -17.74 0.99 -6.60
CA ASP A 942 -16.51 0.50 -5.97
C ASP A 942 -15.55 1.66 -5.71
N ALA A 943 -15.43 2.61 -6.64
CA ALA A 943 -14.63 3.83 -6.43
C ALA A 943 -15.16 4.65 -5.25
N LEU A 944 -16.48 4.88 -5.19
CA LEU A 944 -17.12 5.55 -4.05
C LEU A 944 -16.88 4.81 -2.73
N ALA A 945 -16.93 3.47 -2.73
CA ALA A 945 -16.64 2.66 -1.54
C ALA A 945 -15.20 2.80 -1.05
N ARG A 946 -14.25 3.10 -1.95
CA ARG A 946 -12.84 3.40 -1.61
C ARG A 946 -12.60 4.85 -1.18
N GLY A 947 -13.64 5.69 -1.14
CA GLY A 947 -13.53 7.10 -0.77
C GLY A 947 -13.26 8.06 -1.93
N VAL A 948 -13.36 7.61 -3.18
CA VAL A 948 -13.16 8.44 -4.38
C VAL A 948 -14.42 9.25 -4.68
N ASP A 949 -14.29 10.55 -4.92
CA ASP A 949 -15.41 11.40 -5.31
C ASP A 949 -15.84 11.12 -6.75
N VAL A 950 -17.14 10.98 -6.99
CA VAL A 950 -17.70 10.72 -8.33
C VAL A 950 -18.66 11.83 -8.72
N GLN A 951 -18.39 12.46 -9.86
CA GLN A 951 -19.24 13.46 -10.47
C GLN A 951 -19.71 13.01 -11.86
N ILE A 952 -21.02 12.87 -12.05
CA ILE A 952 -21.62 12.48 -13.32
C ILE A 952 -22.47 13.63 -13.86
N ARG A 953 -22.18 14.10 -15.07
CA ARG A 953 -23.06 15.02 -15.81
C ARG A 953 -23.66 14.30 -17.01
N THR A 954 -24.98 14.27 -17.10
CA THR A 954 -25.69 13.53 -18.14
C THR A 954 -27.04 14.15 -18.51
N SER A 955 -27.80 13.55 -19.42
CA SER A 955 -29.09 14.08 -19.90
C SER A 955 -30.26 13.23 -19.39
N LYS A 956 -31.32 13.87 -18.86
CA LYS A 956 -32.45 13.19 -18.18
C LYS A 956 -33.31 12.31 -19.09
N GLY A 957 -33.38 12.62 -20.39
CA GLY A 957 -34.31 12.01 -21.34
C GLY A 957 -33.80 11.87 -22.78
N MET A 958 -32.49 11.87 -23.00
CA MET A 958 -31.94 11.62 -24.33
C MET A 958 -32.16 10.16 -24.73
N MET A 959 -32.57 9.89 -25.98
CA MET A 959 -32.60 8.54 -26.59
C MET A 959 -33.36 7.46 -25.79
N LEU A 960 -34.48 7.80 -25.14
CA LEU A 960 -35.23 6.88 -24.26
C LEU A 960 -35.68 5.58 -24.93
N ILE A 961 -36.16 5.63 -26.18
CA ILE A 961 -36.62 4.43 -26.90
C ILE A 961 -35.46 3.46 -27.11
N GLU A 962 -34.30 3.97 -27.54
CA GLU A 962 -33.11 3.15 -27.74
C GLU A 962 -32.59 2.56 -26.42
N GLN A 963 -32.59 3.33 -25.34
CA GLN A 963 -32.23 2.82 -24.01
C GLN A 963 -33.17 1.70 -23.54
N LEU A 964 -34.48 1.85 -23.76
CA LEU A 964 -35.45 0.80 -23.41
C LEU A 964 -35.23 -0.47 -24.24
N VAL A 965 -34.94 -0.33 -25.53
CA VAL A 965 -34.71 -1.44 -26.45
C VAL A 965 -33.37 -2.14 -26.22
N THR A 966 -32.32 -1.41 -25.84
CA THR A 966 -30.97 -1.98 -25.68
C THR A 966 -30.64 -2.36 -24.25
N ALA A 967 -31.16 -1.62 -23.27
CA ALA A 967 -30.83 -1.74 -21.86
C ALA A 967 -32.01 -2.08 -20.95
N GLY A 968 -33.24 -2.19 -21.48
CA GLY A 968 -34.43 -2.48 -20.67
C GLY A 968 -34.67 -1.48 -19.54
N THR A 969 -34.05 -0.30 -19.62
CA THR A 969 -34.05 0.73 -18.59
C THR A 969 -33.76 2.09 -19.21
N THR A 970 -33.79 3.14 -18.39
CA THR A 970 -33.45 4.51 -18.80
C THR A 970 -32.37 5.08 -17.89
N THR A 971 -31.64 6.10 -18.36
CA THR A 971 -30.65 6.83 -17.55
C THR A 971 -31.25 7.26 -16.21
N SER A 972 -32.45 7.84 -16.22
CA SER A 972 -33.15 8.28 -15.00
C SER A 972 -33.40 7.14 -14.00
N TRP A 973 -33.76 5.93 -14.47
CA TRP A 973 -34.01 4.79 -13.60
C TRP A 973 -32.73 4.12 -13.12
N CYS A 974 -31.72 4.03 -13.99
CA CYS A 974 -30.39 3.53 -13.65
C CYS A 974 -29.75 4.39 -12.57
N LEU A 975 -29.74 5.72 -12.73
CA LEU A 975 -29.21 6.65 -11.74
C LEU A 975 -30.00 6.60 -10.42
N ARG A 976 -31.33 6.43 -10.46
CA ARG A 976 -32.12 6.22 -9.25
C ARG A 976 -31.66 4.99 -8.47
N ARG A 977 -31.43 3.87 -9.15
CA ARG A 977 -30.88 2.65 -8.53
C ARG A 977 -29.45 2.83 -8.04
N PHE A 978 -28.61 3.52 -8.80
CA PHE A 978 -27.24 3.84 -8.40
C PHE A 978 -27.22 4.68 -7.11
N VAL A 979 -28.04 5.72 -7.01
CA VAL A 979 -28.22 6.52 -5.78
C VAL A 979 -28.72 5.66 -4.62
N GLN A 980 -29.67 4.75 -4.85
CA GLN A 980 -30.12 3.81 -3.80
C GLN A 980 -28.99 2.91 -3.30
N LYS A 981 -28.17 2.35 -4.20
CA LYS A 981 -27.00 1.55 -3.84
C LYS A 981 -25.96 2.38 -3.07
N TYR A 982 -25.71 3.61 -3.50
CA TYR A 982 -24.83 4.55 -2.77
C TYR A 982 -25.35 4.87 -1.37
N LYS A 983 -26.66 5.11 -1.19
CA LYS A 983 -27.26 5.31 0.14
C LYS A 983 -27.13 4.07 1.04
N ALA A 984 -27.28 2.88 0.47
CA ALA A 984 -27.06 1.65 1.24
C ALA A 984 -25.59 1.49 1.66
N LEU A 985 -24.65 1.93 0.82
CA LEU A 985 -23.21 1.96 1.11
C LEU A 985 -22.90 2.91 2.29
N THR A 986 -23.51 4.09 2.34
CA THR A 986 -23.30 5.06 3.44
C THR A 986 -24.00 4.66 4.75
N GLN A 987 -25.03 3.82 4.67
CA GLN A 987 -25.78 3.32 5.83
C GLN A 987 -25.22 2.03 6.44
N LYS A 988 -24.26 1.37 5.80
CA LYS A 988 -23.61 0.18 6.39
C LYS A 988 -22.97 0.58 7.72
N THR A 989 -23.48 -0.02 8.80
CA THR A 989 -22.93 0.08 10.15
C THR A 989 -21.45 -0.30 10.15
N ARG A 990 -20.67 0.36 11.02
CA ARG A 990 -19.25 0.07 11.30
C ARG A 990 -18.99 -1.43 11.17
N PRO A 991 -17.94 -1.86 10.45
CA PRO A 991 -17.65 -3.29 10.36
C PRO A 991 -17.44 -3.85 11.77
N SER A 992 -17.76 -5.12 11.95
CA SER A 992 -17.48 -5.87 13.19
C SER A 992 -15.98 -6.03 13.45
N ASP A 993 -15.14 -5.60 12.52
CA ASP A 993 -13.70 -5.67 12.56
C ASP A 993 -13.13 -4.39 13.21
N PRO A 994 -12.58 -4.49 14.44
CA PRO A 994 -12.05 -3.35 15.20
C PRO A 994 -10.83 -2.67 14.55
N GLU A 995 -10.21 -3.27 13.52
CA GLU A 995 -9.08 -2.68 12.78
C GLU A 995 -9.50 -2.06 11.44
N SER A 996 -10.70 -2.37 10.96
CA SER A 996 -11.23 -1.75 9.75
C SER A 996 -11.73 -0.34 10.08
N GLN A 997 -11.06 0.69 9.55
CA GLN A 997 -11.69 2.00 9.56
C GLN A 997 -12.97 1.92 8.72
N PRO A 998 -14.08 2.52 9.16
CA PRO A 998 -15.17 2.81 8.25
C PRO A 998 -14.61 3.78 7.21
N ILE A 999 -14.22 3.27 6.04
CA ILE A 999 -13.90 4.11 4.89
C ILE A 999 -15.19 4.85 4.58
N GLN A 1000 -15.20 6.16 4.85
CA GLN A 1000 -16.33 6.96 4.46
C GLN A 1000 -16.44 6.90 2.93
N PRO A 1001 -17.61 6.52 2.39
CA PRO A 1001 -17.78 6.59 0.96
C PRO A 1001 -17.52 7.99 0.43
N GLY A 1002 -16.90 8.07 -0.74
CA GLY A 1002 -16.64 9.32 -1.45
C GLY A 1002 -17.93 10.06 -1.78
N ASN A 1003 -17.81 11.34 -2.12
CA ASN A 1003 -18.97 12.15 -2.45
C ASN A 1003 -19.50 11.82 -3.83
N LEU A 1004 -20.81 11.63 -3.92
CA LEU A 1004 -21.51 11.43 -5.18
C LEU A 1004 -22.28 12.69 -5.55
N GLU A 1005 -21.97 13.24 -6.72
CA GLU A 1005 -22.73 14.31 -7.35
C GLU A 1005 -23.21 13.88 -8.76
N ILE A 1006 -24.51 14.04 -9.00
CA ILE A 1006 -25.13 13.75 -10.30
C ILE A 1006 -25.88 14.99 -10.75
N LEU A 1007 -25.55 15.45 -11.96
CA LEU A 1007 -26.07 16.67 -12.56
C LEU A 1007 -26.76 16.34 -13.89
N TYR A 1008 -27.98 16.81 -14.09
CA TYR A 1008 -28.60 16.79 -15.42
C TYR A 1008 -28.24 18.04 -16.19
N TYR A 1009 -27.98 17.88 -17.48
CA TYR A 1009 -27.81 18.99 -18.40
C TYR A 1009 -29.14 19.71 -18.62
N LYS A 1010 -29.10 21.05 -18.64
CA LYS A 1010 -30.23 21.92 -18.95
C LYS A 1010 -29.82 23.05 -19.90
N GLN A 1011 -30.70 23.40 -20.82
CA GLN A 1011 -30.57 24.60 -21.65
C GLN A 1011 -30.71 25.86 -20.79
N LEU A 1012 -30.04 26.96 -21.17
CA LEU A 1012 -30.30 28.27 -20.56
C LEU A 1012 -31.57 28.91 -21.12
N ASP A 1013 -32.55 29.19 -20.25
CA ASP A 1013 -33.82 29.81 -20.65
C ASP A 1013 -33.62 31.16 -21.36
N ALA A 1014 -32.69 31.98 -20.85
CA ALA A 1014 -32.36 33.29 -21.43
C ALA A 1014 -31.72 33.21 -22.84
N ARG A 1015 -31.32 32.01 -23.29
CA ARG A 1015 -30.69 31.78 -24.60
C ARG A 1015 -31.44 30.75 -25.45
N ARG A 1016 -32.67 30.39 -25.08
CA ARG A 1016 -33.44 29.30 -25.71
C ARG A 1016 -33.57 29.44 -27.24
N ASP A 1017 -33.71 30.67 -27.72
CA ASP A 1017 -33.93 31.01 -29.13
C ASP A 1017 -32.61 31.24 -29.91
N MET A 1018 -31.45 31.12 -29.26
CA MET A 1018 -30.15 31.26 -29.93
C MET A 1018 -29.76 29.96 -30.63
N ASP A 1019 -29.27 30.06 -31.87
CA ASP A 1019 -28.85 28.90 -32.67
C ASP A 1019 -27.60 28.19 -32.11
N ASP A 1020 -26.79 28.90 -31.34
CA ASP A 1020 -25.57 28.39 -30.69
C ASP A 1020 -25.82 27.84 -29.28
N GLU A 1021 -27.07 27.86 -28.78
CA GLU A 1021 -27.42 27.35 -27.46
C GLU A 1021 -27.83 25.86 -27.53
N PRO A 1022 -27.06 24.95 -26.93
CA PRO A 1022 -27.36 23.54 -26.93
C PRO A 1022 -28.50 23.16 -25.96
N VAL A 1023 -29.31 22.19 -26.37
CA VAL A 1023 -30.51 21.75 -25.64
C VAL A 1023 -30.21 20.59 -24.68
N VAL A 1024 -29.27 19.72 -25.04
CA VAL A 1024 -28.87 18.52 -24.29
C VAL A 1024 -27.38 18.25 -24.45
N SER A 1025 -26.75 17.52 -23.53
CA SER A 1025 -25.35 17.14 -23.67
C SER A 1025 -25.20 15.84 -24.44
N HIS A 1026 -24.35 15.87 -25.46
CA HIS A 1026 -23.85 14.70 -26.19
C HIS A 1026 -22.32 14.64 -26.18
N PHE A 1027 -21.65 15.49 -25.39
CA PHE A 1027 -20.21 15.47 -25.22
C PHE A 1027 -19.77 14.29 -24.33
N LYS A 1028 -18.75 13.55 -24.77
CA LYS A 1028 -18.18 12.38 -24.07
C LYS A 1028 -16.80 12.71 -23.59
N MET A 1029 -16.66 12.74 -22.28
CA MET A 1029 -15.40 13.06 -21.62
C MET A 1029 -15.33 12.34 -20.28
N THR A 1030 -14.19 11.73 -20.01
CA THR A 1030 -13.88 11.17 -18.69
C THR A 1030 -12.57 11.77 -18.20
N LEU A 1031 -12.58 12.34 -17.00
CA LEU A 1031 -11.41 12.88 -16.33
C LEU A 1031 -11.23 12.15 -15.00
N VAL A 1032 -10.07 11.53 -14.79
CA VAL A 1032 -9.73 10.83 -13.56
C VAL A 1032 -8.53 11.49 -12.91
N ASP A 1033 -8.68 11.82 -11.63
CA ASP A 1033 -7.70 12.47 -10.74
C ASP A 1033 -7.09 13.77 -11.30
N GLU A 1034 -7.79 14.44 -12.22
CA GLU A 1034 -7.30 15.61 -12.97
C GLU A 1034 -6.02 15.37 -13.80
N GLU A 1035 -5.68 14.11 -14.05
CA GLU A 1035 -4.47 13.69 -14.77
C GLU A 1035 -4.76 12.93 -16.06
N TYR A 1036 -5.78 12.06 -16.05
CA TYR A 1036 -6.13 11.20 -17.18
C TYR A 1036 -7.38 11.71 -17.86
N LEU A 1037 -7.24 12.13 -19.12
CA LEU A 1037 -8.33 12.67 -19.92
C LEU A 1037 -8.66 11.74 -21.08
N ILE A 1038 -9.90 11.25 -21.14
CA ILE A 1038 -10.43 10.52 -22.30
C ILE A 1038 -11.41 11.42 -23.05
N LEU A 1039 -11.18 11.57 -24.36
CA LEU A 1039 -12.07 12.26 -25.29
C LEU A 1039 -12.38 11.36 -26.48
N GLY A 1040 -13.59 11.47 -27.06
CA GLY A 1040 -13.96 10.72 -28.24
C GLY A 1040 -15.47 10.48 -28.35
N SER A 1041 -15.86 9.29 -28.79
CA SER A 1041 -17.25 8.94 -29.09
C SER A 1041 -17.93 8.04 -28.05
N GLY A 1042 -17.18 7.41 -27.13
CA GLY A 1042 -17.69 6.37 -26.23
C GLY A 1042 -18.59 6.87 -25.10
N ASN A 1043 -19.86 6.43 -25.08
CA ASN A 1043 -20.82 6.73 -24.02
C ASN A 1043 -20.77 5.70 -22.89
N MET A 1044 -21.36 6.06 -21.74
CA MET A 1044 -21.58 5.16 -20.60
C MET A 1044 -22.92 4.39 -20.67
N ASP A 1045 -23.42 4.12 -21.88
CA ASP A 1045 -24.63 3.33 -22.11
C ASP A 1045 -24.32 1.92 -22.62
N ARG A 1046 -25.29 1.01 -22.41
CA ARG A 1046 -25.13 -0.40 -22.75
C ARG A 1046 -24.93 -0.64 -24.26
N ALA A 1047 -25.55 0.15 -25.13
CA ALA A 1047 -25.38 -0.04 -26.58
C ALA A 1047 -23.93 0.25 -26.98
N SER A 1048 -23.36 1.33 -26.45
CA SER A 1048 -21.98 1.74 -26.68
C SER A 1048 -20.96 0.73 -26.17
N TRP A 1049 -21.28 0.06 -25.05
CA TRP A 1049 -20.37 -0.91 -24.44
C TRP A 1049 -20.42 -2.32 -25.06
N TRP A 1050 -21.50 -2.72 -25.76
CA TRP A 1050 -21.67 -4.08 -26.30
C TRP A 1050 -21.73 -4.17 -27.83
N THR A 1051 -22.12 -3.11 -28.51
CA THR A 1051 -22.51 -3.19 -29.93
C THR A 1051 -21.99 -2.08 -30.82
N SER A 1052 -21.52 -0.97 -30.26
CA SER A 1052 -21.01 0.15 -31.04
C SER A 1052 -19.50 0.08 -31.22
N GLN A 1053 -19.04 0.37 -32.44
CA GLN A 1053 -17.64 0.62 -32.68
C GLN A 1053 -17.32 2.07 -32.30
N GLU A 1054 -16.82 2.27 -31.08
CA GLU A 1054 -16.43 3.57 -30.52
C GLU A 1054 -14.94 3.88 -30.76
N LEU A 1055 -14.56 5.14 -30.56
CA LEU A 1055 -13.18 5.59 -30.57
C LEU A 1055 -12.92 6.55 -29.41
N GLY A 1056 -11.84 6.33 -28.67
CA GLY A 1056 -11.32 7.23 -27.65
C GLY A 1056 -9.84 7.55 -27.82
N LEU A 1057 -9.44 8.71 -27.34
CA LEU A 1057 -8.06 9.12 -27.13
C LEU A 1057 -7.87 9.35 -25.63
N LEU A 1058 -6.96 8.59 -25.00
CA LEU A 1058 -6.56 8.80 -23.62
C LEU A 1058 -5.27 9.61 -23.59
N PHE A 1059 -5.29 10.74 -22.91
CA PHE A 1059 -4.14 11.61 -22.69
C PHE A 1059 -3.72 11.54 -21.22
N TYR A 1060 -2.41 11.44 -20.97
CA TYR A 1060 -1.85 11.72 -19.65
C TYR A 1060 -1.40 13.19 -19.61
N MET A 1061 -2.19 14.03 -18.95
CA MET A 1061 -2.01 15.48 -18.89
C MET A 1061 -2.28 16.02 -17.48
N PRO A 1062 -1.35 15.80 -16.52
CA PRO A 1062 -1.45 16.39 -15.19
C PRO A 1062 -1.65 17.91 -15.25
N GLY A 1063 -2.65 18.43 -14.52
CA GLY A 1063 -2.97 19.86 -14.51
C GLY A 1063 -3.82 20.32 -15.71
N PHE A 1064 -4.53 19.40 -16.38
CA PHE A 1064 -5.54 19.76 -17.38
C PHE A 1064 -6.56 20.75 -16.78
N GLN A 1065 -6.66 21.95 -17.37
CA GLN A 1065 -7.53 23.04 -16.86
C GLN A 1065 -9.02 22.84 -17.18
N GLY A 1066 -9.57 21.65 -16.92
CA GLY A 1066 -10.98 21.32 -17.12
C GLY A 1066 -11.93 22.27 -16.38
N GLN A 1067 -11.49 22.89 -15.29
CA GLN A 1067 -12.24 23.89 -14.54
C GLN A 1067 -12.76 25.06 -15.40
N ARG A 1068 -12.05 25.48 -16.45
CA ARG A 1068 -12.55 26.53 -17.36
C ARG A 1068 -13.80 26.09 -18.10
N LEU A 1069 -13.84 24.83 -18.56
CA LEU A 1069 -15.03 24.26 -19.18
C LEU A 1069 -16.18 24.16 -18.17
N TRP A 1070 -15.85 23.76 -16.95
CA TRP A 1070 -16.83 23.58 -15.86
C TRP A 1070 -17.46 24.90 -15.46
N GLN A 1071 -16.65 25.88 -15.07
CA GLN A 1071 -17.12 27.17 -14.57
C GLN A 1071 -17.65 28.07 -15.68
N GLY A 1072 -17.02 28.05 -16.86
CA GLY A 1072 -17.37 28.92 -17.98
C GLY A 1072 -18.61 28.48 -18.75
N VAL A 1073 -18.82 27.16 -18.92
CA VAL A 1073 -19.87 26.62 -19.80
C VAL A 1073 -20.87 25.75 -19.06
N LEU A 1074 -20.40 24.74 -18.33
CA LEU A 1074 -21.27 23.65 -17.85
C LEU A 1074 -22.06 23.97 -16.59
N VAL A 1075 -21.47 24.64 -15.59
CA VAL A 1075 -22.13 24.94 -14.30
C VAL A 1075 -23.46 25.67 -14.52
N LYS A 1076 -23.49 26.62 -15.47
CA LYS A 1076 -24.70 27.37 -15.83
C LYS A 1076 -25.78 26.46 -16.44
N ARG A 1077 -25.37 25.37 -17.11
CA ARG A 1077 -26.18 24.43 -17.89
C ARG A 1077 -26.40 23.09 -17.18
N THR A 1078 -26.33 23.09 -15.86
CA THR A 1078 -26.62 21.89 -15.05
C THR A 1078 -27.68 22.17 -14.00
N GLU A 1079 -28.54 21.18 -13.75
CA GLU A 1079 -29.39 21.08 -12.57
C GLU A 1079 -28.94 19.90 -11.71
N VAL A 1080 -28.98 20.06 -10.39
CA VAL A 1080 -28.60 18.99 -9.46
C VAL A 1080 -29.70 17.93 -9.45
N TYR A 1081 -29.35 16.68 -9.77
CA TYR A 1081 -30.23 15.54 -9.55
C TYR A 1081 -30.00 14.94 -8.15
N PHE A 1082 -28.73 14.79 -7.77
CA PHE A 1082 -28.34 14.25 -6.48
C PHE A 1082 -27.00 14.84 -6.05
N ARG A 1083 -26.87 15.16 -4.76
CA ARG A 1083 -25.61 15.57 -4.14
C ARG A 1083 -25.56 15.00 -2.72
N SER A 1084 -24.52 14.26 -2.42
CA SER A 1084 -24.33 13.65 -1.10
C SER A 1084 -24.21 14.65 0.05
N ALA A 1085 -23.73 15.87 -0.21
CA ALA A 1085 -23.58 16.93 0.79
C ALA A 1085 -24.93 17.43 1.34
N ASP A 1086 -25.97 17.46 0.50
CA ASP A 1086 -27.30 17.98 0.87
C ASP A 1086 -28.07 17.01 1.80
N GLU A 1087 -27.57 15.77 1.98
CA GLU A 1087 -28.13 14.79 2.92
C GLU A 1087 -27.40 14.75 4.28
N ARG A 1088 -26.26 15.46 4.41
CA ARG A 1088 -25.47 15.53 5.66
C ARG A 1088 -25.78 16.79 6.49
N SER A 1089 -26.61 17.71 5.96
CA SER A 1089 -27.20 18.86 6.65
C SER A 1089 -28.59 18.54 7.17
#